data_AF-A0A2N5VBQ4-F1
#
_entry.id   AF-A0A2N5VBQ4-F1
#
_cell.length_a   1.000
_cell.length_b   1.000
_cell.length_c   1.000
_cell.angle_alpha   90.00
_cell.angle_beta   90.00
_cell.angle_gamma   90.00
#
_symmetry.space_group_name_H-M   'P 1'
#
loop_
_entity.id
_entity.type
_entity.pdbx_description
1 polymer ?
#
loop_
_entity_poly.entity_id
_entity_poly.type
_entity_poly.pdbx_seq_one_letter_code
_entity_poly.pdbx_strand_id
1 'polypeptide(L)'
;MMMILEWLRMGSHLVPLAVQAGLLQLVWTSPAEYAANPRIRWTRIGLLPISLSLLFSNFLLLKQRPDISAPFKVSLGCMFAGLFFKSFLLAFNQPSSKNASPAQDRLPPSVLSNFINILSLLLNGSSNPSKQCRLVTGKGDHTIRADGVFLISTIGRMVFLNSLGVVGLCIWQGVNDEVLLSRYPILERYQSEITTLVWGVFPWTSIDLAGCLSRIFLLVLKSVNRLLSNLTPHQHPLAKELSQTDLEQTCPFHFQKTPFTASSVIDFWTRHWHGLIRDLVIEAGTIPVTFLVVRAFGARQAHPKFLRLCGILAAFAISAILHEAGIWAVGSFDWRLRTSVFFMSQGVGVCFENAFKHFTGRAVGGPLGRLWTYTWLVLFGTPMVSCWISHVGFEQHRILAHVSRLGFWKMLATPFVLAQLAFFLTIIHIISRHRFLAGMDWSQGMQFFLPIFLTGFLTGGYRQPGLAQPSPGQSHLLLHSPPNMPFVKVVKNSAYFSRFQVKYRRRREGKTDYYARKRLITQAKNKYNSPKYRLVVRITNRDIICQVVHAKLQGDFVLAAAYSHELPRYGIKHGLTNWAAAYATGLLVARRALVKLGLDEKYQGVEEPEGDLVLTEANDEGPRPFKAFLDVGLRRTSTGARVFGAMKGASDGGIFVPHSENRFPGYDPEAKELDADMLKSYIYGGHVAEYMEALEEEDDERFKKQFSTYLADDIGSGDIEEIYTEAHKAIRADPSPKPTDKSKLDEYKKASKKNKPTKIGKEQRAANVKAKVQAYMAASA
;
A
#
# COMPACT_ATOMS: atom_id res chain seq x y z
N MET A 1 -49.64 -8.09 2.73
CA MET A 1 -49.65 -6.94 3.66
C MET A 1 -49.03 -7.28 5.03
N MET A 2 -49.48 -8.32 5.76
CA MET A 2 -48.86 -8.75 7.04
C MET A 2 -47.34 -9.01 6.94
N MET A 3 -46.88 -9.68 5.88
CA MET A 3 -45.44 -9.93 5.67
C MET A 3 -44.59 -8.64 5.60
N ILE A 4 -45.09 -7.60 4.93
CA ILE A 4 -44.36 -6.32 4.79
C ILE A 4 -44.29 -5.61 6.15
N LEU A 5 -45.38 -5.60 6.90
CA LEU A 5 -45.43 -5.05 8.27
C LEU A 5 -44.49 -5.78 9.23
N GLU A 6 -44.37 -7.10 9.09
CA GLU A 6 -43.48 -7.92 9.89
C GLU A 6 -41.99 -7.72 9.56
N TRP A 7 -41.65 -7.55 8.28
CA TRP A 7 -40.29 -7.20 7.86
C TRP A 7 -39.93 -5.77 8.26
N LEU A 8 -40.88 -4.83 8.18
CA LEU A 8 -40.72 -3.46 8.70
C LEU A 8 -40.48 -3.47 10.22
N ARG A 9 -41.16 -4.36 10.97
CA ARG A 9 -40.93 -4.55 12.41
C ARG A 9 -39.53 -5.06 12.71
N MET A 10 -39.02 -6.02 11.93
CA MET A 10 -37.65 -6.55 12.06
C MET A 10 -36.56 -5.54 11.65
N GLY A 11 -36.90 -4.54 10.84
CA GLY A 11 -36.04 -3.42 10.45
C GLY A 11 -36.18 -2.15 11.29
N SER A 12 -37.01 -2.14 12.34
CA SER A 12 -37.35 -0.93 13.11
C SER A 12 -36.14 -0.19 13.71
N HIS A 13 -35.07 -0.91 14.07
CA HIS A 13 -33.81 -0.33 14.56
C HIS A 13 -33.08 0.53 13.52
N LEU A 14 -33.33 0.34 12.22
CA LEU A 14 -32.67 1.10 11.16
C LEU A 14 -33.06 2.59 11.20
N VAL A 15 -34.28 2.91 11.66
CA VAL A 15 -34.78 4.29 11.75
C VAL A 15 -33.96 5.14 12.71
N PRO A 16 -33.83 4.82 14.03
CA PRO A 16 -33.02 5.61 14.94
C PRO A 16 -31.54 5.61 14.55
N LEU A 17 -31.01 4.52 13.98
CA LEU A 17 -29.64 4.47 13.47
C LEU A 17 -29.45 5.42 12.29
N ALA A 18 -30.42 5.52 11.37
CA ALA A 18 -30.37 6.45 10.24
C ALA A 18 -30.38 7.90 10.71
N VAL A 19 -31.18 8.21 11.74
CA VAL A 19 -31.18 9.52 12.39
C VAL A 19 -29.83 9.82 13.03
N GLN A 20 -29.25 8.87 13.79
CA GLN A 20 -27.92 9.02 14.40
C GLN A 20 -26.82 9.24 13.33
N ALA A 21 -26.85 8.48 12.24
CA ALA A 21 -25.93 8.62 11.11
C ALA A 21 -26.10 9.96 10.37
N GLY A 22 -27.33 10.41 10.17
CA GLY A 22 -27.66 11.72 9.59
C GLY A 22 -27.12 12.87 10.43
N LEU A 23 -27.31 12.82 11.75
CA LEU A 23 -26.79 13.83 12.68
C LEU A 23 -25.25 13.85 12.68
N LEU A 24 -24.59 12.69 12.63
CA LEU A 24 -23.14 12.62 12.51
C LEU A 24 -22.64 13.18 11.17
N GLN A 25 -23.35 12.90 10.07
CA GLN A 25 -23.00 13.43 8.75
C GLN A 25 -23.14 14.96 8.70
N LEU A 26 -24.18 15.50 9.34
CA LEU A 26 -24.43 16.94 9.41
C LEU A 26 -23.31 17.69 10.15
N VAL A 27 -22.82 17.13 11.26
CA VAL A 27 -21.63 17.64 11.98
C VAL A 27 -20.37 17.59 11.12
N TRP A 28 -20.25 16.58 10.24
CA TRP A 28 -19.11 16.43 9.33
C TRP A 28 -19.14 17.42 8.15
N THR A 29 -20.30 17.63 7.53
CA THR A 29 -20.44 18.51 6.36
C THR A 29 -20.33 19.98 6.72
N SER A 30 -20.83 20.36 7.90
CA SER A 30 -20.83 21.76 8.37
C SER A 30 -20.28 21.87 9.80
N PRO A 31 -18.98 21.66 10.02
CA PRO A 31 -18.39 21.63 11.36
C PRO A 31 -18.46 22.97 12.09
N ALA A 32 -18.34 24.08 11.37
CA ALA A 32 -18.36 25.44 11.96
C ALA A 32 -19.70 25.77 12.63
N GLU A 33 -20.80 25.21 12.13
CA GLU A 33 -22.16 25.49 12.59
C GLU A 33 -22.65 24.46 13.62
N TYR A 34 -22.34 23.17 13.40
CA TYR A 34 -22.97 22.09 14.17
C TYR A 34 -22.03 21.36 15.15
N ALA A 35 -20.70 21.50 15.04
CA ALA A 35 -19.78 20.81 15.96
C ALA A 35 -19.85 21.36 17.39
N ALA A 36 -20.13 22.66 17.55
CA ALA A 36 -20.29 23.31 18.87
C ALA A 36 -21.70 23.17 19.45
N ASN A 37 -22.69 22.68 18.69
CA ASN A 37 -24.08 22.64 19.14
C ASN A 37 -24.32 21.44 20.09
N PRO A 38 -24.57 21.67 21.40
CA PRO A 38 -24.75 20.60 22.36
C PRO A 38 -26.01 19.77 22.08
N ARG A 39 -27.04 20.34 21.45
CA ARG A 39 -28.31 19.64 21.17
C ARG A 39 -28.10 18.45 20.26
N ILE A 40 -27.28 18.57 19.22
CA ILE A 40 -27.00 17.47 18.28
C ILE A 40 -26.24 16.33 18.97
N ARG A 41 -25.31 16.67 19.87
CA ARG A 41 -24.60 15.66 20.66
C ARG A 41 -25.55 14.89 21.58
N TRP A 42 -26.40 15.61 22.32
CA TRP A 42 -27.34 15.01 23.25
C TRP A 42 -28.46 14.23 22.56
N THR A 43 -28.95 14.65 21.38
CA THR A 43 -29.94 13.88 20.62
C THR A 43 -29.36 12.54 20.14
N ARG A 44 -28.12 12.50 19.66
CA ARG A 44 -27.46 11.23 19.29
C ARG A 44 -27.29 10.30 20.49
N ILE A 45 -26.90 10.83 21.66
CA ILE A 45 -26.76 10.06 22.91
C ILE A 45 -28.13 9.58 23.41
N GLY A 46 -29.17 10.43 23.37
CA GLY A 46 -30.54 10.09 23.76
C GLY A 46 -31.20 9.05 22.86
N LEU A 47 -30.81 8.97 21.58
CA LEU A 47 -31.26 7.93 20.66
C LEU A 47 -30.61 6.56 20.89
N LEU A 48 -29.50 6.48 21.65
CA LEU A 48 -28.78 5.24 21.92
C LEU A 48 -29.61 4.19 22.67
N PRO A 49 -30.27 4.48 23.81
CA PRO A 49 -31.10 3.49 24.51
C PRO A 49 -32.25 2.98 23.63
N ILE A 50 -32.81 3.83 22.77
CA ILE A 50 -33.88 3.47 21.83
C ILE A 50 -33.35 2.51 20.75
N SER A 51 -32.21 2.84 20.12
CA SER A 51 -31.61 1.98 19.10
C SER A 51 -31.16 0.64 19.66
N LEU A 52 -30.58 0.61 20.86
CA LEU A 52 -30.18 -0.62 21.55
C LEU A 52 -31.39 -1.49 21.91
N SER A 53 -32.46 -0.90 22.44
CA SER A 53 -33.67 -1.64 22.79
C SER A 53 -34.35 -2.26 21.57
N LEU A 54 -34.42 -1.52 20.45
CA LEU A 54 -34.97 -2.03 19.20
C LEU A 54 -34.07 -3.09 18.57
N LEU A 55 -32.74 -2.92 18.61
CA LEU A 55 -31.79 -3.95 18.14
C LEU A 55 -31.95 -5.25 18.92
N PHE A 56 -32.03 -5.17 20.25
CA PHE A 56 -32.22 -6.33 21.11
C PHE A 56 -33.58 -7.01 20.87
N SER A 57 -34.66 -6.22 20.80
CA SER A 57 -36.00 -6.72 20.49
C SER A 57 -36.05 -7.42 19.12
N ASN A 58 -35.48 -6.80 18.08
CA ASN A 58 -35.44 -7.38 16.74
C ASN A 58 -34.55 -8.63 16.67
N PHE A 59 -33.48 -8.69 17.47
CA PHE A 59 -32.65 -9.89 17.60
C PHE A 59 -33.42 -11.05 18.23
N LEU A 60 -34.19 -10.80 19.29
CA LEU A 60 -35.05 -11.83 19.90
C LEU A 60 -36.14 -12.30 18.94
N LEU A 61 -36.74 -11.38 18.19
CA LEU A 61 -37.70 -11.71 17.13
C LEU A 61 -37.07 -12.60 16.06
N LEU A 62 -35.86 -12.28 15.59
CA LEU A 62 -35.12 -13.10 14.63
C LEU A 62 -34.89 -14.53 15.16
N LYS A 63 -34.53 -14.65 16.43
CA LYS A 63 -34.29 -15.95 17.07
C LYS A 63 -35.54 -16.83 17.07
N GLN A 64 -36.69 -16.25 17.42
CA GLN A 64 -37.97 -16.94 17.57
C GLN A 64 -38.63 -17.37 16.24
N ARG A 65 -38.15 -16.87 15.08
CA ARG A 65 -38.75 -17.10 13.76
C ARG A 65 -38.39 -18.46 13.15
N PRO A 66 -39.31 -19.43 12.99
CA PRO A 66 -38.97 -20.74 12.41
C PRO A 66 -38.87 -20.72 10.88
N ASP A 67 -39.40 -19.69 10.22
CA ASP A 67 -39.47 -19.49 8.76
C ASP A 67 -38.12 -19.12 8.13
N ILE A 68 -37.16 -18.66 8.94
CA ILE A 68 -35.84 -18.23 8.48
C ILE A 68 -34.84 -19.37 8.67
N SER A 69 -34.10 -19.71 7.59
CA SER A 69 -33.08 -20.75 7.63
C SER A 69 -31.96 -20.42 8.63
N ALA A 70 -31.46 -21.44 9.31
CA ALA A 70 -30.41 -21.30 10.32
C ALA A 70 -29.15 -20.56 9.81
N PRO A 71 -28.60 -20.85 8.61
CA PRO A 71 -27.43 -20.11 8.09
C PRO A 71 -27.70 -18.61 7.88
N PHE A 72 -28.94 -18.26 7.49
CA PHE A 72 -29.33 -16.88 7.30
C PHE A 72 -29.53 -16.15 8.63
N LYS A 73 -30.08 -16.84 9.64
CA LYS A 73 -30.15 -16.31 11.02
C LYS A 73 -28.78 -16.02 11.61
N VAL A 74 -27.78 -16.91 11.42
CA VAL A 74 -26.40 -16.65 11.87
C VAL A 74 -25.86 -15.37 11.25
N SER A 75 -26.07 -15.20 9.94
CA SER A 75 -25.60 -14.02 9.20
C SER A 75 -26.26 -12.73 9.69
N LEU A 76 -27.58 -12.74 9.89
CA LEU A 76 -28.33 -11.60 10.44
C LEU A 76 -27.98 -11.32 11.90
N GLY A 77 -27.71 -12.35 12.71
CA GLY A 77 -27.25 -12.22 14.09
C GLY A 77 -25.90 -11.51 14.18
N CYS A 78 -24.93 -11.90 13.35
CA CYS A 78 -23.64 -11.20 13.23
C CYS A 78 -23.84 -9.74 12.79
N MET A 79 -24.76 -9.48 11.84
CA MET A 79 -25.07 -8.13 11.38
C MET A 79 -25.67 -7.26 12.49
N PHE A 80 -26.64 -7.77 13.27
CA PHE A 80 -27.24 -7.06 14.39
C PHE A 80 -26.23 -6.74 15.48
N ALA A 81 -25.33 -7.67 15.81
CA ALA A 81 -24.24 -7.41 16.74
C ALA A 81 -23.28 -6.33 16.18
N GLY A 82 -23.07 -6.29 14.86
CA GLY A 82 -22.31 -5.23 14.22
C GLY A 82 -22.98 -3.86 14.37
N LEU A 83 -24.28 -3.80 14.14
CA LEU A 83 -25.10 -2.59 14.32
C LEU A 83 -25.18 -2.14 15.79
N PHE A 84 -25.10 -3.07 16.74
CA PHE A 84 -24.99 -2.78 18.16
C PHE A 84 -23.72 -1.96 18.46
N PHE A 85 -22.54 -2.42 18.06
CA PHE A 85 -21.32 -1.62 18.26
C PHE A 85 -21.36 -0.30 17.49
N LYS A 86 -22.01 -0.32 16.33
CA LYS A 86 -22.17 0.85 15.49
C LYS A 86 -23.05 1.93 16.13
N SER A 87 -24.09 1.56 16.87
CA SER A 87 -24.93 2.54 17.58
C SER A 87 -24.13 3.33 18.60
N PHE A 88 -23.22 2.67 19.34
CA PHE A 88 -22.27 3.33 20.24
C PHE A 88 -21.32 4.26 19.49
N LEU A 89 -20.74 3.81 18.37
CA LEU A 89 -19.85 4.63 17.57
C LEU A 89 -20.57 5.87 17.01
N LEU A 90 -21.78 5.74 16.49
CA LEU A 90 -22.56 6.86 15.98
C LEU A 90 -22.97 7.86 17.08
N ALA A 91 -23.21 7.38 18.30
CA ALA A 91 -23.55 8.24 19.45
C ALA A 91 -22.34 9.08 19.92
N PHE A 92 -21.19 8.44 20.11
CA PHE A 92 -20.04 9.03 20.81
C PHE A 92 -18.95 9.61 19.90
N ASN A 93 -18.90 9.25 18.61
CA ASN A 93 -17.85 9.73 17.73
C ASN A 93 -17.96 11.24 17.45
N GLN A 94 -16.83 11.93 17.45
CA GLN A 94 -16.72 13.36 17.13
C GLN A 94 -15.64 13.56 16.06
N PRO A 95 -15.97 14.18 14.91
CA PRO A 95 -14.98 14.46 13.89
C PRO A 95 -13.99 15.54 14.38
N SER A 96 -12.69 15.26 14.25
CA SER A 96 -11.63 16.21 14.62
C SER A 96 -11.63 17.44 13.71
N SER A 97 -11.54 18.65 14.30
CA SER A 97 -11.49 19.93 13.59
C SER A 97 -10.35 20.02 12.54
N LYS A 98 -9.27 19.25 12.71
CA LYS A 98 -8.12 19.20 11.78
C LYS A 98 -8.40 18.42 10.49
N ASN A 99 -9.40 17.53 10.49
CA ASN A 99 -9.77 16.70 9.34
C ASN A 99 -10.94 17.28 8.54
N ALA A 100 -11.55 18.37 9.02
CA ALA A 100 -12.50 19.15 8.24
C ALA A 100 -11.74 19.84 7.10
N SER A 101 -12.03 19.47 5.86
CA SER A 101 -11.54 20.22 4.71
C SER A 101 -12.07 21.66 4.79
N PRO A 102 -11.25 22.70 4.52
CA PRO A 102 -11.74 24.07 4.49
C PRO A 102 -12.90 24.19 3.50
N ALA A 103 -13.95 24.89 3.91
CA ALA A 103 -15.22 25.06 3.21
C ALA A 103 -15.14 25.92 1.92
N GLN A 104 -13.97 26.03 1.31
CA GLN A 104 -13.80 26.72 0.03
C GLN A 104 -13.89 25.69 -1.10
N ASP A 105 -14.95 25.80 -1.90
CA ASP A 105 -15.19 25.14 -3.19
C ASP A 105 -16.03 23.85 -3.22
N ARG A 106 -17.09 23.71 -2.42
CA ARG A 106 -18.15 22.72 -2.72
C ARG A 106 -19.53 23.35 -2.75
N LEU A 107 -20.25 23.16 -3.86
CA LEU A 107 -21.71 23.31 -3.91
C LEU A 107 -22.34 22.49 -2.76
N PRO A 108 -23.46 22.96 -2.17
CA PRO A 108 -24.14 22.22 -1.12
C PRO A 108 -24.46 20.80 -1.63
N PRO A 109 -24.14 19.75 -0.86
CA PRO A 109 -24.41 18.38 -1.29
C PRO A 109 -25.92 18.23 -1.53
N SER A 110 -26.28 17.70 -2.71
CA SER A 110 -27.67 17.41 -3.04
C SER A 110 -28.31 16.49 -1.99
N VAL A 111 -29.63 16.59 -1.81
CA VAL A 111 -30.40 15.77 -0.86
C VAL A 111 -30.10 14.27 -1.04
N LEU A 112 -29.97 13.82 -2.29
CA LEU A 112 -29.65 12.42 -2.61
C LEU A 112 -28.20 12.04 -2.29
N SER A 113 -27.22 12.96 -2.44
CA SER A 113 -25.83 12.72 -2.01
C SER A 113 -25.74 12.55 -0.49
N ASN A 114 -26.45 13.39 0.26
CA ASN A 114 -26.55 13.24 1.71
C ASN A 114 -27.22 11.91 2.10
N PHE A 115 -28.29 11.52 1.41
CA PHE A 115 -28.94 10.22 1.63
C PHE A 115 -27.99 9.04 1.37
N ILE A 116 -27.24 9.04 0.27
CA ILE A 116 -26.24 8.00 -0.04
C ILE A 116 -25.14 7.95 1.01
N ASN A 117 -24.67 9.10 1.51
CA ASN A 117 -23.66 9.16 2.56
C ASN A 117 -24.18 8.62 3.90
N ILE A 118 -25.44 8.89 4.25
CA ILE A 118 -26.11 8.34 5.43
C ILE A 118 -26.25 6.82 5.29
N LEU A 119 -26.71 6.33 4.13
CA LEU A 119 -26.84 4.91 3.85
C LEU A 119 -25.47 4.21 3.88
N SER A 120 -24.42 4.85 3.34
CA SER A 120 -23.05 4.36 3.41
C SER A 120 -22.57 4.26 4.86
N LEU A 121 -22.85 5.27 5.69
CA LEU A 121 -22.56 5.23 7.12
C LEU A 121 -23.33 4.14 7.85
N LEU A 122 -24.48 3.68 7.37
CA LEU A 122 -25.25 2.57 7.95
C LEU A 122 -24.77 1.20 7.50
N LEU A 123 -24.43 1.05 6.21
CA LEU A 123 -24.15 -0.26 5.61
C LEU A 123 -22.65 -0.63 5.58
N ASN A 124 -21.73 0.34 5.58
CA ASN A 124 -20.29 0.05 5.59
C ASN A 124 -19.77 -0.29 7.00
N GLY A 125 -18.64 -1.00 7.10
CA GLY A 125 -18.02 -1.31 8.40
C GLY A 125 -17.51 -0.09 9.20
N SER A 126 -17.24 1.04 8.55
CA SER A 126 -16.73 2.25 9.20
C SER A 126 -17.85 3.19 9.64
N SER A 127 -17.74 3.74 10.86
CA SER A 127 -18.59 4.83 11.35
C SER A 127 -17.96 6.21 11.13
N ASN A 128 -16.77 6.27 10.54
CA ASN A 128 -16.06 7.50 10.23
C ASN A 128 -16.50 8.09 8.87
N PRO A 129 -17.06 9.32 8.83
CA PRO A 129 -17.47 9.99 7.59
C PRO A 129 -16.34 10.21 6.56
N SER A 130 -15.09 10.28 7.00
CA SER A 130 -13.94 10.41 6.08
C SER A 130 -13.72 9.19 5.18
N LYS A 131 -14.19 8.00 5.61
CA LYS A 131 -14.07 6.72 4.89
C LYS A 131 -15.34 6.36 4.11
N GLN A 132 -16.25 7.30 3.88
CA GLN A 132 -17.46 7.08 3.08
C GLN A 132 -17.14 6.65 1.65
N CYS A 133 -18.06 5.89 1.06
CA CYS A 133 -17.98 5.50 -0.34
C CYS A 133 -18.06 6.77 -1.21
N ARG A 134 -16.94 7.18 -1.80
CA ARG A 134 -16.91 8.29 -2.76
C ARG A 134 -17.01 7.70 -4.14
N LEU A 135 -17.98 8.16 -4.93
CA LEU A 135 -17.99 7.94 -6.38
C LEU A 135 -16.70 8.56 -6.92
N VAL A 136 -15.76 7.73 -7.34
CA VAL A 136 -14.51 8.22 -7.91
C VAL A 136 -14.80 8.62 -9.36
N THR A 137 -14.92 9.92 -9.61
CA THR A 137 -15.07 10.46 -10.95
C THR A 137 -13.72 10.47 -11.66
N GLY A 138 -13.62 9.77 -12.79
CA GLY A 138 -12.41 9.76 -13.61
C GLY A 138 -12.19 11.11 -14.29
N LYS A 139 -10.94 11.49 -14.57
CA LYS A 139 -10.58 12.73 -15.31
C LYS A 139 -10.90 12.66 -16.82
N GLY A 140 -11.91 11.92 -17.24
CA GLY A 140 -12.33 11.78 -18.64
C GLY A 140 -13.50 10.81 -18.82
N ASP A 141 -14.07 10.77 -20.02
CA ASP A 141 -15.20 9.89 -20.37
C ASP A 141 -14.78 8.41 -20.24
N HIS A 142 -15.26 7.74 -19.19
CA HIS A 142 -14.98 6.33 -18.95
C HIS A 142 -15.56 5.47 -20.09
N THR A 143 -14.67 4.95 -20.94
CA THR A 143 -15.01 4.13 -22.11
C THR A 143 -15.73 2.83 -21.75
N ILE A 144 -16.66 2.38 -22.61
CA ILE A 144 -17.37 1.08 -22.51
C ILE A 144 -16.40 -0.09 -22.34
N ARG A 145 -15.18 0.01 -22.89
CA ARG A 145 -14.11 -0.98 -22.75
C ARG A 145 -13.69 -1.20 -21.29
N ALA A 146 -13.64 -0.14 -20.48
CA ALA A 146 -13.30 -0.25 -19.06
C ALA A 146 -14.38 -1.02 -18.28
N ASP A 147 -15.65 -0.76 -18.59
CA ASP A 147 -16.78 -1.49 -18.00
C ASP A 147 -16.80 -2.96 -18.45
N GLY A 148 -16.40 -3.25 -19.70
CA GLY A 148 -16.22 -4.62 -20.19
C GLY A 148 -15.10 -5.38 -19.46
N VAL A 149 -13.96 -4.73 -19.20
CA VAL A 149 -12.86 -5.34 -18.40
C VAL A 149 -13.31 -5.59 -16.96
N PHE A 150 -14.07 -4.67 -16.36
CA PHE A 150 -14.67 -4.82 -15.03
C PHE A 150 -15.65 -6.01 -14.97
N LEU A 151 -16.48 -6.19 -16.01
CA LEU A 151 -17.40 -7.32 -16.10
C LEU A 151 -16.65 -8.65 -16.23
N ILE A 152 -15.69 -8.74 -17.16
CA ILE A 152 -14.90 -9.97 -17.39
C ILE A 152 -14.12 -10.36 -16.14
N SER A 153 -13.50 -9.40 -15.44
CA SER A 153 -12.78 -9.69 -14.20
C SER A 153 -13.70 -10.20 -13.10
N THR A 154 -14.90 -9.64 -12.99
CA THR A 154 -15.91 -10.06 -12.00
C THR A 154 -16.45 -11.46 -12.31
N ILE A 155 -16.80 -11.75 -13.57
CA ILE A 155 -17.22 -13.09 -14.01
C ILE A 155 -16.10 -14.10 -13.78
N GLY A 156 -14.86 -13.79 -14.17
CA GLY A 156 -13.71 -14.66 -13.96
C GLY A 156 -13.48 -14.99 -12.48
N ARG A 157 -13.69 -14.01 -11.59
CA ARG A 157 -13.63 -14.24 -10.14
C ARG A 157 -14.77 -15.15 -9.66
N MET A 158 -15.99 -14.97 -10.15
CA MET A 158 -17.13 -15.80 -9.78
C MET A 158 -16.95 -17.26 -10.22
N VAL A 159 -16.43 -17.51 -11.43
CA VAL A 159 -16.10 -18.86 -11.92
C VAL A 159 -15.04 -19.52 -11.03
N PHE A 160 -13.99 -18.77 -10.66
CA PHE A 160 -12.97 -19.26 -9.73
C PHE A 160 -13.54 -19.63 -8.36
N LEU A 161 -14.38 -18.77 -7.78
CA LEU A 161 -15.03 -19.02 -6.48
C LEU A 161 -15.97 -20.23 -6.53
N ASN A 162 -16.72 -20.39 -7.62
CA ASN A 162 -17.58 -21.56 -7.84
C ASN A 162 -16.74 -22.85 -7.89
N SER A 163 -15.70 -22.85 -8.73
CA SER A 163 -14.80 -24.01 -8.88
C SER A 163 -14.18 -24.43 -7.54
N LEU A 164 -13.72 -23.46 -6.76
CA LEU A 164 -13.15 -23.70 -5.43
C LEU A 164 -14.18 -24.28 -4.45
N GLY A 165 -15.42 -23.79 -4.52
CA GLY A 165 -16.53 -24.28 -3.73
C GLY A 165 -16.94 -25.72 -4.05
N VAL A 166 -17.02 -26.06 -5.34
CA VAL A 166 -17.30 -27.41 -5.82
C VAL A 166 -16.23 -28.39 -5.37
N VAL A 167 -14.95 -28.02 -5.49
CA VAL A 167 -13.84 -28.83 -4.98
C VAL A 167 -13.96 -29.03 -3.47
N GLY A 168 -14.28 -27.98 -2.71
CA GLY A 168 -14.54 -28.09 -1.27
C GLY A 168 -15.67 -29.07 -0.94
N LEU A 169 -16.80 -28.99 -1.64
CA LEU A 169 -17.93 -29.91 -1.46
C LEU A 169 -17.56 -31.37 -1.77
N CYS A 170 -16.79 -31.62 -2.83
CA CYS A 170 -16.33 -32.97 -3.16
C CYS A 170 -15.36 -33.53 -2.12
N ILE A 171 -14.46 -32.72 -1.59
CA ILE A 171 -13.56 -33.12 -0.48
C ILE A 171 -14.39 -33.45 0.77
N TRP A 172 -15.37 -32.61 1.10
CA TRP A 172 -16.25 -32.86 2.23
C TRP A 172 -17.10 -34.11 2.05
N GLN A 173 -17.59 -34.39 0.84
CA GLN A 173 -18.28 -35.64 0.52
C GLN A 173 -17.37 -36.85 0.72
N GLY A 174 -16.14 -36.82 0.17
CA GLY A 174 -15.21 -37.96 0.25
C GLY A 174 -14.79 -38.32 1.68
N VAL A 175 -14.71 -37.33 2.57
CA VAL A 175 -14.37 -37.53 4.00
C VAL A 175 -15.56 -38.09 4.82
N ASN A 176 -16.78 -38.06 4.26
CA ASN A 176 -17.97 -38.61 4.89
C ASN A 176 -18.53 -39.83 4.12
N ASP A 177 -17.74 -40.41 3.20
CA ASP A 177 -18.11 -41.59 2.43
C ASP A 177 -17.54 -42.85 3.10
N GLU A 178 -18.42 -43.72 3.57
CA GLU A 178 -18.08 -44.96 4.29
C GLU A 178 -17.18 -45.89 3.45
N VAL A 179 -17.32 -45.88 2.12
CA VAL A 179 -16.51 -46.70 1.21
C VAL A 179 -15.06 -46.17 1.12
N LEU A 180 -14.89 -44.85 1.16
CA LEU A 180 -13.56 -44.23 1.14
C LEU A 180 -12.86 -44.34 2.50
N LEU A 181 -13.61 -44.19 3.59
CA LEU A 181 -13.10 -44.34 4.96
C LEU A 181 -12.60 -45.76 5.23
N SER A 182 -13.34 -46.79 4.79
CA SER A 182 -12.91 -48.19 4.91
C SER A 182 -11.65 -48.52 4.10
N ARG A 183 -11.43 -47.85 2.95
CA ARG A 183 -10.23 -48.02 2.12
C ARG A 183 -9.02 -47.24 2.66
N TYR A 184 -9.22 -46.11 3.32
CA TYR A 184 -8.15 -45.24 3.84
C TYR A 184 -8.42 -44.78 5.28
N PRO A 185 -8.03 -45.58 6.29
CA PRO A 185 -8.28 -45.28 7.71
C PRO A 185 -7.64 -43.96 8.20
N ILE A 186 -6.62 -43.47 7.49
CA ILE A 186 -5.98 -42.19 7.82
C ILE A 186 -6.94 -41.00 7.63
N LEU A 187 -7.93 -41.11 6.74
CA LEU A 187 -8.93 -40.06 6.52
C LEU A 187 -9.88 -39.94 7.71
N GLU A 188 -10.20 -41.05 8.38
CA GLU A 188 -11.01 -41.06 9.60
C GLU A 188 -10.30 -40.32 10.74
N ARG A 189 -8.98 -40.54 10.90
CA ARG A 189 -8.17 -39.85 11.91
C ARG A 189 -8.17 -38.33 11.75
N TYR A 190 -8.19 -37.82 10.51
CA TYR A 190 -8.13 -36.38 10.20
C TYR A 190 -9.46 -35.80 9.72
N GLN A 191 -10.57 -36.51 9.91
CA GLN A 191 -11.89 -36.10 9.42
C GLN A 191 -12.29 -34.73 9.95
N SER A 192 -12.03 -34.46 11.23
CA SER A 192 -12.40 -33.21 11.89
C SER A 192 -11.60 -32.02 11.36
N GLU A 193 -10.30 -32.21 11.13
CA GLU A 193 -9.37 -31.22 10.60
C GLU A 193 -9.66 -30.89 9.14
N ILE A 194 -9.90 -31.91 8.31
CA ILE A 194 -10.26 -31.71 6.89
C ILE A 194 -11.61 -31.02 6.78
N THR A 195 -12.60 -31.42 7.59
CA THR A 195 -13.90 -30.74 7.67
C THR A 195 -13.71 -29.28 8.07
N THR A 196 -12.88 -28.99 9.07
CA THR A 196 -12.57 -27.61 9.50
C THR A 196 -11.99 -26.77 8.37
N LEU A 197 -11.04 -27.33 7.61
CA LEU A 197 -10.42 -26.64 6.48
C LEU A 197 -11.44 -26.30 5.40
N VAL A 198 -12.30 -27.26 5.03
CA VAL A 198 -13.35 -27.06 4.02
C VAL A 198 -14.40 -26.05 4.49
N TRP A 199 -14.84 -26.16 5.74
CA TRP A 199 -15.79 -25.22 6.35
C TRP A 199 -15.21 -23.82 6.52
N GLY A 200 -13.89 -23.64 6.52
CA GLY A 200 -13.26 -22.32 6.42
C GLY A 200 -13.38 -21.69 5.02
N VAL A 201 -13.50 -22.50 3.97
CA VAL A 201 -13.62 -22.04 2.57
C VAL A 201 -15.01 -21.50 2.26
N PHE A 202 -16.07 -22.11 2.81
CA PHE A 202 -17.45 -21.75 2.46
C PHE A 202 -17.87 -20.32 2.88
N PRO A 203 -17.56 -19.83 4.10
CA PRO A 203 -17.88 -18.46 4.50
C PRO A 203 -17.11 -17.43 3.68
N TRP A 204 -15.81 -17.65 3.44
CA TRP A 204 -15.01 -16.75 2.62
C TRP A 204 -15.56 -16.69 1.18
N THR A 205 -15.74 -17.83 0.52
CA THR A 205 -16.23 -17.86 -0.86
C THR A 205 -17.60 -17.21 -0.98
N SER A 206 -18.48 -17.40 0.01
CA SER A 206 -19.77 -16.71 0.11
C SER A 206 -19.66 -15.19 0.23
N ILE A 207 -18.78 -14.67 1.09
CA ILE A 207 -18.57 -13.22 1.26
C ILE A 207 -18.01 -12.59 -0.02
N ASP A 208 -17.03 -13.23 -0.68
CA ASP A 208 -16.42 -12.70 -1.90
C ASP A 208 -17.41 -12.74 -3.09
N LEU A 209 -18.27 -13.77 -3.12
CA LEU A 209 -19.34 -13.89 -4.11
C LEU A 209 -20.41 -12.81 -3.93
N ALA A 210 -20.79 -12.48 -2.69
CA ALA A 210 -21.69 -11.36 -2.39
C ALA A 210 -21.09 -10.03 -2.89
N GLY A 211 -19.79 -9.81 -2.70
CA GLY A 211 -19.10 -8.64 -3.25
C GLY A 211 -19.10 -8.59 -4.79
N CYS A 212 -18.99 -9.74 -5.46
CA CYS A 212 -19.11 -9.83 -6.92
C CYS A 212 -20.54 -9.48 -7.39
N LEU A 213 -21.57 -9.88 -6.65
CA LEU A 213 -22.95 -9.50 -6.95
C LEU A 213 -23.18 -8.00 -6.78
N SER A 214 -22.63 -7.37 -5.74
CA SER A 214 -22.68 -5.91 -5.56
C SER A 214 -21.99 -5.17 -6.71
N ARG A 215 -20.88 -5.71 -7.23
CA ARG A 215 -20.19 -5.19 -8.42
C ARG A 215 -21.06 -5.26 -9.68
N ILE A 216 -21.73 -6.39 -9.92
CA ILE A 216 -22.67 -6.55 -11.03
C ILE A 216 -23.83 -5.57 -10.89
N PHE A 217 -24.40 -5.43 -9.69
CA PHE A 217 -25.49 -4.50 -9.42
C PHE A 217 -25.12 -3.05 -9.77
N LEU A 218 -23.93 -2.58 -9.36
CA LEU A 218 -23.47 -1.22 -9.69
C LEU A 218 -23.20 -1.03 -11.20
N LEU A 219 -22.72 -2.07 -11.88
CA LEU A 219 -22.57 -2.04 -13.34
C LEU A 219 -23.95 -1.94 -14.02
N VAL A 220 -24.92 -2.73 -13.59
CA VAL A 220 -26.30 -2.66 -14.11
C VAL A 220 -26.89 -1.28 -13.87
N LEU A 221 -26.74 -0.73 -12.66
CA LEU A 221 -27.20 0.62 -12.32
C LEU A 221 -26.56 1.68 -13.22
N LYS A 222 -25.25 1.60 -13.47
CA LYS A 222 -24.53 2.50 -14.38
C LYS A 222 -25.01 2.35 -15.84
N SER A 223 -25.23 1.12 -16.30
CA SER A 223 -25.72 0.83 -17.66
C SER A 223 -27.14 1.32 -17.89
N VAL A 224 -28.04 1.09 -16.93
CA VAL A 224 -29.42 1.60 -16.95
C VAL A 224 -29.41 3.12 -16.93
N ASN A 225 -28.60 3.74 -16.06
CA ASN A 225 -28.45 5.20 -16.03
C ASN A 225 -27.97 5.75 -17.38
N ARG A 226 -27.00 5.12 -18.06
CA ARG A 226 -26.57 5.53 -19.41
C ARG A 226 -27.68 5.40 -20.45
N LEU A 227 -28.45 4.31 -20.41
CA LEU A 227 -29.57 4.09 -21.32
C LEU A 227 -30.66 5.16 -21.13
N LEU A 228 -31.05 5.42 -19.88
CA LEU A 228 -32.01 6.48 -19.54
C LEU A 228 -31.49 7.87 -19.94
N SER A 229 -30.18 8.11 -19.77
CA SER A 229 -29.55 9.38 -20.09
C SER A 229 -29.54 9.72 -21.58
N ASN A 230 -29.71 8.72 -22.45
CA ASN A 230 -29.89 8.91 -23.90
C ASN A 230 -31.33 9.27 -24.28
N LEU A 231 -32.30 9.03 -23.39
CA LEU A 231 -33.73 9.28 -23.62
C LEU A 231 -34.19 10.66 -23.13
N THR A 232 -33.40 11.34 -22.29
CA THR A 232 -33.76 12.64 -21.69
C THR A 232 -32.72 13.72 -21.96
N PRO A 233 -33.09 14.89 -22.52
CA PRO A 233 -32.16 15.97 -22.87
C PRO A 233 -31.63 16.78 -21.67
N HIS A 234 -32.20 16.61 -20.46
CA HIS A 234 -31.72 17.26 -19.25
C HIS A 234 -31.28 16.22 -18.20
N GLN A 235 -29.97 16.05 -18.04
CA GLN A 235 -29.41 15.13 -17.06
C GLN A 235 -29.20 15.82 -15.71
N HIS A 236 -29.75 15.22 -14.64
CA HIS A 236 -29.46 15.62 -13.27
C HIS A 236 -27.96 15.42 -12.96
N PRO A 237 -27.29 16.30 -12.17
CA PRO A 237 -25.85 16.23 -11.89
C PRO A 237 -25.35 14.86 -11.40
N LEU A 238 -26.16 14.14 -10.60
CA LEU A 238 -25.83 12.79 -10.12
C LEU A 238 -25.85 11.72 -11.23
N ALA A 239 -26.74 11.86 -12.23
CA ALA A 239 -26.77 10.96 -13.37
C ALA A 239 -25.48 11.10 -14.20
N LYS A 240 -24.94 12.33 -14.27
CA LYS A 240 -23.65 12.65 -14.89
C LYS A 240 -22.47 12.12 -14.06
N GLU A 241 -22.50 12.26 -12.74
CA GLU A 241 -21.46 11.67 -11.88
C GLU A 241 -21.43 10.15 -11.97
N LEU A 242 -22.60 9.48 -11.96
CA LEU A 242 -22.70 8.03 -12.05
C LEU A 242 -22.20 7.50 -13.41
N SER A 243 -22.44 8.22 -14.52
CA SER A 243 -21.95 7.82 -15.84
C SER A 243 -20.42 7.95 -15.99
N GLN A 244 -19.81 8.90 -15.27
CA GLN A 244 -18.36 9.18 -15.22
C GLN A 244 -17.62 8.42 -14.11
N THR A 245 -18.33 7.62 -13.31
CA THR A 245 -17.75 6.89 -12.18
C THR A 245 -16.86 5.73 -12.63
N ASP A 246 -15.66 5.64 -12.04
CA ASP A 246 -14.78 4.48 -12.14
C ASP A 246 -15.28 3.34 -11.24
N LEU A 247 -15.86 2.30 -11.84
CA LEU A 247 -16.45 1.17 -11.11
C LEU A 247 -15.40 0.38 -10.31
N GLU A 248 -14.17 0.26 -10.81
CA GLU A 248 -13.14 -0.57 -10.17
C GLU A 248 -12.64 0.06 -8.87
N GLN A 249 -12.51 1.40 -8.84
CA GLN A 249 -12.13 2.13 -7.63
C GLN A 249 -13.29 2.30 -6.64
N THR A 250 -14.51 2.44 -7.15
CA THR A 250 -15.70 2.66 -6.33
C THR A 250 -16.13 1.38 -5.60
N CYS A 251 -16.06 0.22 -6.26
CA CYS A 251 -16.44 -1.06 -5.67
C CYS A 251 -15.35 -2.12 -5.88
N PRO A 252 -14.22 -2.05 -5.15
CA PRO A 252 -13.18 -3.06 -5.24
C PRO A 252 -13.65 -4.42 -4.70
N PHE A 253 -12.98 -5.51 -5.11
CA PHE A 253 -13.23 -6.83 -4.53
C PHE A 253 -13.06 -6.82 -3.00
N HIS A 254 -13.95 -7.50 -2.28
CA HIS A 254 -13.88 -7.60 -0.82
C HIS A 254 -12.59 -8.27 -0.33
N PHE A 255 -12.10 -9.25 -1.09
CA PHE A 255 -10.80 -9.91 -0.88
C PHE A 255 -9.80 -9.47 -1.95
N GLN A 256 -8.89 -8.55 -1.59
CA GLN A 256 -7.82 -8.08 -2.49
C GLN A 256 -6.84 -9.20 -2.88
N LYS A 257 -6.63 -10.16 -1.96
CA LYS A 257 -5.82 -11.36 -2.17
C LYS A 257 -6.58 -12.57 -1.64
N THR A 258 -6.26 -13.75 -2.15
CA THR A 258 -6.90 -15.01 -1.74
C THR A 258 -6.33 -15.52 -0.41
N PRO A 259 -7.13 -15.78 0.63
CA PRO A 259 -6.69 -16.39 1.89
C PRO A 259 -5.75 -17.60 1.76
N PHE A 260 -5.86 -18.41 0.70
CA PHE A 260 -4.97 -19.56 0.44
C PHE A 260 -3.48 -19.25 0.26
N THR A 261 -3.14 -18.01 -0.10
CA THR A 261 -1.74 -17.63 -0.38
C THR A 261 -1.04 -17.01 0.83
N ALA A 262 -1.73 -16.88 1.96
CA ALA A 262 -1.20 -16.26 3.17
C ALA A 262 -0.04 -17.08 3.75
N SER A 263 1.04 -16.40 4.13
CA SER A 263 2.27 -17.05 4.60
C SER A 263 2.55 -16.89 6.10
N SER A 264 1.69 -16.17 6.81
CA SER A 264 1.70 -16.01 8.27
C SER A 264 0.28 -15.68 8.75
N VAL A 265 0.01 -15.86 10.05
CA VAL A 265 -1.26 -15.48 10.71
C VAL A 265 -1.48 -13.96 10.59
N ILE A 266 -0.43 -13.14 10.76
CA ILE A 266 -0.48 -11.70 10.51
C ILE A 266 -0.86 -11.40 9.06
N ASP A 267 -0.21 -12.06 8.08
CA ASP A 267 -0.45 -11.84 6.66
C ASP A 267 -1.86 -12.29 6.22
N PHE A 268 -2.39 -13.34 6.85
CA PHE A 268 -3.76 -13.83 6.67
C PHE A 268 -4.78 -12.76 7.06
N TRP A 269 -4.79 -12.33 8.34
CA TRP A 269 -5.82 -11.42 8.88
C TRP A 269 -5.68 -9.96 8.42
N THR A 270 -4.54 -9.56 7.85
CA THR A 270 -4.31 -8.17 7.40
C THR A 270 -4.49 -7.96 5.90
N ARG A 271 -3.84 -8.79 5.07
CA ARG A 271 -3.75 -8.58 3.61
C ARG A 271 -4.60 -9.53 2.80
N HIS A 272 -4.91 -10.70 3.36
CA HIS A 272 -5.67 -11.74 2.67
C HIS A 272 -7.09 -11.89 3.22
N TRP A 273 -7.45 -11.20 4.30
CA TRP A 273 -8.81 -11.20 4.83
C TRP A 273 -9.63 -10.00 4.33
N HIS A 274 -10.96 -10.10 4.42
CA HIS A 274 -11.87 -9.08 3.90
C HIS A 274 -11.84 -7.77 4.68
N GLY A 275 -12.10 -6.66 3.98
CA GLY A 275 -12.22 -5.33 4.60
C GLY A 275 -13.57 -5.05 5.28
N LEU A 276 -14.60 -5.87 5.04
CA LEU A 276 -16.01 -5.56 5.37
C LEU A 276 -16.24 -5.13 6.83
N ILE A 277 -15.70 -5.87 7.80
CA ILE A 277 -15.85 -5.58 9.25
C ILE A 277 -14.58 -4.99 9.87
N ARG A 278 -13.49 -4.85 9.10
CA ARG A 278 -12.17 -4.50 9.62
C ARG A 278 -12.20 -3.13 10.32
N ASP A 279 -12.84 -2.15 9.68
CA ASP A 279 -12.94 -0.81 10.28
C ASP A 279 -13.83 -0.82 11.52
N LEU A 280 -14.90 -1.63 11.55
CA LEU A 280 -15.77 -1.77 12.72
C LEU A 280 -15.01 -2.32 13.93
N VAL A 281 -14.26 -3.41 13.76
CA VAL A 281 -13.53 -4.03 14.88
C VAL A 281 -12.38 -3.16 15.39
N ILE A 282 -11.75 -2.38 14.50
CA ILE A 282 -10.72 -1.40 14.89
C ILE A 282 -11.35 -0.24 15.65
N GLU A 283 -12.45 0.32 15.14
CA GLU A 283 -13.12 1.48 15.74
C GLU A 283 -13.78 1.14 17.08
N ALA A 284 -14.42 -0.03 17.19
CA ALA A 284 -15.09 -0.49 18.40
C ALA A 284 -14.15 -1.16 19.42
N GLY A 285 -13.05 -1.77 18.98
CA GLY A 285 -12.13 -2.51 19.85
C GLY A 285 -10.82 -1.77 20.09
N THR A 286 -10.01 -1.62 19.03
CA THR A 286 -8.64 -1.08 19.14
C THR A 286 -8.60 0.35 19.69
N ILE A 287 -9.40 1.27 19.15
CA ILE A 287 -9.37 2.69 19.53
C ILE A 287 -9.71 2.90 21.02
N PRO A 288 -10.86 2.42 21.54
CA PRO A 288 -11.21 2.66 22.94
C PRO A 288 -10.25 1.97 23.91
N VAL A 289 -9.83 0.73 23.63
CA VAL A 289 -8.90 0.01 24.51
C VAL A 289 -7.54 0.69 24.55
N THR A 290 -6.99 1.10 23.40
CA THR A 290 -5.71 1.83 23.39
C THR A 290 -5.81 3.17 24.12
N PHE A 291 -6.92 3.90 23.97
CA PHE A 291 -7.17 5.12 24.72
C PHE A 291 -7.23 4.88 26.24
N LEU A 292 -7.94 3.84 26.67
CA LEU A 292 -8.05 3.46 28.08
C LEU A 292 -6.71 3.04 28.67
N VAL A 293 -5.90 2.25 27.95
CA VAL A 293 -4.57 1.85 28.40
C VAL A 293 -3.63 3.06 28.50
N VAL A 294 -3.65 3.97 27.52
CA VAL A 294 -2.88 5.22 27.58
C VAL A 294 -3.32 6.09 28.76
N ARG A 295 -4.62 6.13 29.07
CA ARG A 295 -5.16 6.87 30.22
C ARG A 295 -4.79 6.22 31.55
N ALA A 296 -4.82 4.89 31.64
CA ALA A 296 -4.54 4.14 32.87
C ALA A 296 -3.05 4.13 33.23
N PHE A 297 -2.16 4.01 32.24
CA PHE A 297 -0.70 3.97 32.45
C PHE A 297 0.01 5.31 32.19
N GLY A 298 -0.72 6.34 31.76
CA GLY A 298 -0.15 7.63 31.38
C GLY A 298 0.58 7.62 30.03
N ALA A 299 0.53 8.74 29.30
CA ALA A 299 1.05 8.86 27.94
C ALA A 299 2.58 8.68 27.78
N ARG A 300 3.33 8.63 28.90
CA ARG A 300 4.80 8.51 28.93
C ARG A 300 5.32 7.10 29.25
N GLN A 301 4.51 6.20 29.79
CA GLN A 301 5.00 4.88 30.28
C GLN A 301 4.61 3.69 29.39
N ALA A 302 3.47 3.76 28.68
CA ALA A 302 3.01 2.61 27.89
C ALA A 302 3.86 2.41 26.62
N HIS A 303 4.66 1.34 26.59
CA HIS A 303 5.51 1.02 25.45
C HIS A 303 4.68 0.84 24.15
N PRO A 304 5.06 1.43 23.00
CA PRO A 304 4.24 1.41 21.78
C PRO A 304 3.88 0.02 21.24
N LYS A 305 4.73 -0.99 21.47
CA LYS A 305 4.46 -2.38 21.09
C LYS A 305 3.35 -3.01 21.96
N PHE A 306 3.32 -2.68 23.25
CA PHE A 306 2.30 -3.17 24.18
C PHE A 306 0.93 -2.59 23.82
N LEU A 307 0.86 -1.28 23.55
CA LEU A 307 -0.37 -0.63 23.08
C LEU A 307 -0.91 -1.28 21.80
N ARG A 308 -0.03 -1.58 20.84
CA ARG A 308 -0.42 -2.27 19.60
C ARG A 308 -0.97 -3.67 19.88
N LEU A 309 -0.37 -4.39 20.82
CA LEU A 309 -0.78 -5.74 21.19
C LEU A 309 -2.17 -5.76 21.84
N CYS A 310 -2.41 -4.89 22.84
CA CYS A 310 -3.72 -4.71 23.45
C CYS A 310 -4.79 -4.31 22.42
N GLY A 311 -4.42 -3.43 21.48
CA GLY A 311 -5.29 -3.01 20.38
C GLY A 311 -5.69 -4.14 19.43
N ILE A 312 -4.77 -5.07 19.13
CA ILE A 312 -5.03 -6.24 18.27
C ILE A 312 -5.94 -7.24 18.99
N LEU A 313 -5.67 -7.55 20.26
CA LEU A 313 -6.51 -8.43 21.07
C LEU A 313 -7.94 -7.89 21.19
N ALA A 314 -8.09 -6.58 21.40
CA ALA A 314 -9.39 -5.93 21.47
C ALA A 314 -10.18 -6.03 20.15
N ALA A 315 -9.54 -5.91 18.99
CA ALA A 315 -10.22 -6.08 17.71
C ALA A 315 -10.74 -7.52 17.52
N PHE A 316 -9.95 -8.52 17.89
CA PHE A 316 -10.37 -9.92 17.84
C PHE A 316 -11.45 -10.24 18.89
N ALA A 317 -11.46 -9.58 20.04
CA ALA A 317 -12.52 -9.71 21.04
C ALA A 317 -13.87 -9.20 20.51
N ILE A 318 -13.89 -8.06 19.80
CA ILE A 318 -15.12 -7.59 19.14
C ILE A 318 -15.57 -8.61 18.08
N SER A 319 -14.65 -9.15 17.28
CA SER A 319 -14.97 -10.20 16.31
C SER A 319 -15.54 -11.45 16.97
N ALA A 320 -15.02 -11.88 18.11
CA ALA A 320 -15.53 -13.00 18.89
C ALA A 320 -17.00 -12.77 19.29
N ILE A 321 -17.31 -11.59 19.87
CA ILE A 321 -18.67 -11.24 20.30
C ILE A 321 -19.65 -11.25 19.11
N LEU A 322 -19.24 -10.69 17.96
CA LEU A 322 -20.07 -10.68 16.75
C LEU A 322 -20.47 -12.10 16.32
N HIS A 323 -19.52 -13.02 16.34
CA HIS A 323 -19.74 -14.39 15.86
C HIS A 323 -20.49 -15.25 16.89
N GLU A 324 -20.35 -14.99 18.20
CA GLU A 324 -21.22 -15.65 19.19
C GLU A 324 -22.67 -15.18 19.12
N ALA A 325 -22.91 -13.89 18.86
CA ALA A 325 -24.25 -13.40 18.60
C ALA A 325 -24.86 -14.09 17.36
N GLY A 326 -24.06 -14.38 16.34
CA GLY A 326 -24.47 -15.19 15.20
C GLY A 326 -24.98 -16.57 15.60
N ILE A 327 -24.21 -17.33 16.38
CA ILE A 327 -24.61 -18.67 16.83
C ILE A 327 -25.81 -18.62 17.78
N TRP A 328 -25.84 -17.64 18.67
CA TRP A 328 -26.96 -17.43 19.59
C TRP A 328 -28.28 -17.09 18.86
N ALA A 329 -28.24 -16.56 17.63
CA ALA A 329 -29.43 -16.31 16.84
C ALA A 329 -30.15 -17.60 16.39
N VAL A 330 -29.46 -18.74 16.34
CA VAL A 330 -30.04 -20.03 15.93
C VAL A 330 -30.31 -20.94 17.11
N GLY A 331 -29.37 -21.06 18.05
CA GLY A 331 -29.45 -22.04 19.12
C GLY A 331 -29.23 -21.48 20.53
N SER A 332 -28.97 -22.37 21.48
CA SER A 332 -28.57 -22.01 22.84
C SER A 332 -27.22 -21.27 22.84
N PHE A 333 -26.98 -20.48 23.88
CA PHE A 333 -25.69 -19.83 24.06
C PHE A 333 -24.63 -20.87 24.44
N ASP A 334 -23.50 -20.90 23.72
CA ASP A 334 -22.40 -21.82 24.01
C ASP A 334 -21.57 -21.31 25.19
N TRP A 335 -21.82 -21.83 26.40
CA TRP A 335 -21.07 -21.43 27.60
C TRP A 335 -19.59 -21.81 27.56
N ARG A 336 -19.20 -22.73 26.66
CA ARG A 336 -17.79 -23.09 26.42
C ARG A 336 -17.07 -22.07 25.54
N LEU A 337 -17.78 -21.08 24.98
CA LEU A 337 -17.24 -19.97 24.20
C LEU A 337 -16.30 -20.42 23.06
N ARG A 338 -16.60 -21.55 22.39
CA ARG A 338 -15.70 -22.16 21.42
C ARG A 338 -15.40 -21.23 20.24
N THR A 339 -16.40 -20.45 19.79
CA THR A 339 -16.20 -19.44 18.75
C THR A 339 -15.32 -18.31 19.27
N SER A 340 -15.56 -17.84 20.49
CA SER A 340 -14.76 -16.76 21.08
C SER A 340 -13.29 -17.16 21.26
N VAL A 341 -13.03 -18.39 21.73
CA VAL A 341 -11.68 -18.95 21.87
C VAL A 341 -10.95 -18.94 20.53
N PHE A 342 -11.62 -19.34 19.43
CA PHE A 342 -11.01 -19.30 18.10
C PHE A 342 -10.59 -17.88 17.69
N PHE A 343 -11.45 -16.89 17.82
CA PHE A 343 -11.11 -15.51 17.40
C PHE A 343 -10.05 -14.89 18.32
N MET A 344 -10.13 -15.12 19.63
CA MET A 344 -9.13 -14.63 20.58
C MET A 344 -7.75 -15.27 20.34
N SER A 345 -7.71 -16.56 19.98
CA SER A 345 -6.44 -17.23 19.67
C SER A 345 -5.76 -16.66 18.42
N GLN A 346 -6.48 -16.01 17.50
CA GLN A 346 -5.87 -15.32 16.35
C GLN A 346 -5.06 -14.10 16.79
N GLY A 347 -5.58 -13.34 17.74
CA GLY A 347 -4.86 -12.24 18.36
C GLY A 347 -3.60 -12.72 19.06
N VAL A 348 -3.69 -13.84 19.78
CA VAL A 348 -2.54 -14.50 20.43
C VAL A 348 -1.52 -15.01 19.40
N GLY A 349 -1.97 -15.63 18.30
CA GLY A 349 -1.11 -16.09 17.20
C GLY A 349 -0.31 -14.94 16.58
N VAL A 350 -0.94 -13.77 16.38
CA VAL A 350 -0.25 -12.54 15.95
C VAL A 350 0.80 -12.09 16.98
N CYS A 351 0.52 -12.23 18.27
CA CYS A 351 1.49 -11.92 19.33
C CYS A 351 2.69 -12.85 19.27
N PHE A 352 2.47 -14.15 19.08
CA PHE A 352 3.54 -15.14 18.90
C PHE A 352 4.40 -14.86 17.68
N GLU A 353 3.83 -14.49 16.52
CA GLU A 353 4.63 -14.14 15.34
C GLU A 353 5.48 -12.88 15.58
N ASN A 354 4.95 -11.90 16.32
CA ASN A 354 5.70 -10.69 16.68
C ASN A 354 6.82 -10.99 17.68
N ALA A 355 6.59 -11.89 18.64
CA ALA A 355 7.61 -12.37 19.57
C ALA A 355 8.69 -13.17 18.84
N PHE A 356 8.31 -14.09 17.96
CA PHE A 356 9.23 -14.85 17.10
C PHE A 356 10.12 -13.92 16.28
N LYS A 357 9.54 -12.87 15.68
CA LYS A 357 10.31 -11.86 14.95
C LYS A 357 11.27 -11.08 15.87
N HIS A 358 10.89 -10.85 17.12
CA HIS A 358 11.74 -10.17 18.09
C HIS A 358 12.95 -11.02 18.48
N PHE A 359 12.75 -12.31 18.75
CA PHE A 359 13.82 -13.23 19.17
C PHE A 359 14.72 -13.68 18.02
N THR A 360 14.17 -13.95 16.84
CA THR A 360 14.93 -14.52 15.72
C THR A 360 15.40 -13.49 14.70
N GLY A 361 14.92 -12.25 14.78
CA GLY A 361 15.14 -11.20 13.78
C GLY A 361 14.47 -11.46 12.42
N ARG A 362 13.81 -12.61 12.22
CA ARG A 362 13.18 -13.02 10.96
C ARG A 362 11.66 -13.02 11.11
N ALA A 363 10.95 -12.54 10.08
CA ALA A 363 9.49 -12.63 10.05
C ALA A 363 9.06 -14.05 9.62
N VAL A 364 7.97 -14.55 10.18
CA VAL A 364 7.33 -15.80 9.74
C VAL A 364 6.88 -15.64 8.28
N GLY A 365 7.25 -16.58 7.42
CA GLY A 365 6.94 -16.51 5.99
C GLY A 365 7.41 -17.74 5.21
N GLY A 366 7.12 -17.74 3.90
CA GLY A 366 7.47 -18.86 3.02
C GLY A 366 6.60 -20.12 3.26
N PRO A 367 7.03 -21.29 2.77
CA PRO A 367 6.28 -22.54 2.90
C PRO A 367 6.04 -22.98 4.35
N LEU A 368 7.05 -22.87 5.22
CA LEU A 368 6.94 -23.22 6.64
C LEU A 368 5.99 -22.27 7.39
N GLY A 369 5.99 -20.98 7.02
CA GLY A 369 5.01 -20.02 7.54
C GLY A 369 3.57 -20.33 7.11
N ARG A 370 3.36 -20.86 5.89
CA ARG A 370 2.03 -21.36 5.47
C ARG A 370 1.60 -22.54 6.32
N LEU A 371 2.49 -23.51 6.53
CA LEU A 371 2.22 -24.66 7.37
C LEU A 371 1.80 -24.21 8.78
N TRP A 372 2.60 -23.34 9.41
CA TRP A 372 2.27 -22.71 10.69
C TRP A 372 0.88 -22.05 10.70
N THR A 373 0.58 -21.24 9.68
CA THR A 373 -0.70 -20.51 9.58
C THR A 373 -1.90 -21.44 9.52
N TYR A 374 -1.87 -22.46 8.66
CA TYR A 374 -2.99 -23.38 8.52
C TYR A 374 -3.10 -24.35 9.69
N THR A 375 -1.97 -24.81 10.25
CA THR A 375 -1.99 -25.60 11.48
C THR A 375 -2.63 -24.81 12.63
N TRP A 376 -2.29 -23.52 12.79
CA TRP A 376 -2.90 -22.66 13.81
C TRP A 376 -4.41 -22.47 13.58
N LEU A 377 -4.82 -22.19 12.35
CA LEU A 377 -6.23 -21.99 12.00
C LEU A 377 -7.05 -23.27 12.20
N VAL A 378 -6.53 -24.44 11.82
CA VAL A 378 -7.23 -25.73 11.98
C VAL A 378 -7.32 -26.10 13.45
N LEU A 379 -6.21 -26.04 14.19
CA LEU A 379 -6.16 -26.41 15.62
C LEU A 379 -7.23 -25.70 16.45
N PHE A 380 -7.34 -24.38 16.31
CA PHE A 380 -8.35 -23.60 17.04
C PHE A 380 -9.70 -23.57 16.32
N GLY A 381 -9.74 -23.84 15.02
CA GLY A 381 -10.96 -23.82 14.22
C GLY A 381 -11.85 -25.04 14.43
N THR A 382 -11.27 -26.20 14.74
CA THR A 382 -12.03 -27.46 14.88
C THR A 382 -13.10 -27.42 15.98
N PRO A 383 -12.82 -26.93 17.20
CA PRO A 383 -13.85 -26.75 18.23
C PRO A 383 -14.94 -25.76 17.82
N MET A 384 -14.60 -24.70 17.08
CA MET A 384 -15.59 -23.73 16.57
C MET A 384 -16.47 -24.36 15.49
N VAL A 385 -15.87 -24.99 14.47
CA VAL A 385 -16.61 -25.57 13.34
C VAL A 385 -17.57 -26.67 13.81
N SER A 386 -17.13 -27.54 14.72
CA SER A 386 -18.01 -28.55 15.33
C SER A 386 -19.22 -27.92 16.05
N CYS A 387 -19.01 -26.83 16.80
CA CYS A 387 -20.08 -26.07 17.43
C CYS A 387 -21.03 -25.45 16.40
N TRP A 388 -20.50 -24.88 15.33
CA TRP A 388 -21.29 -24.24 14.27
C TRP A 388 -22.13 -25.27 13.51
N ILE A 389 -21.55 -26.42 13.15
CA ILE A 389 -22.28 -27.51 12.48
C ILE A 389 -23.41 -28.03 13.38
N SER A 390 -23.16 -28.23 14.68
CA SER A 390 -24.18 -28.74 15.59
C SER A 390 -25.34 -27.76 15.81
N HIS A 391 -25.08 -26.46 15.86
CA HIS A 391 -26.12 -25.44 16.09
C HIS A 391 -26.89 -25.07 14.83
N VAL A 392 -26.23 -25.03 13.68
CA VAL A 392 -26.90 -24.68 12.41
C VAL A 392 -27.76 -25.84 11.91
N GLY A 393 -27.51 -27.08 12.37
CA GLY A 393 -28.41 -28.21 12.14
C GLY A 393 -28.55 -28.55 10.66
N PHE A 394 -27.45 -28.49 9.91
CA PHE A 394 -27.47 -28.89 8.51
C PHE A 394 -27.87 -30.36 8.40
N GLU A 395 -28.86 -30.67 7.56
CA GLU A 395 -29.11 -32.06 7.16
C GLU A 395 -27.98 -32.54 6.25
N GLN A 396 -26.84 -32.86 6.87
CA GLN A 396 -25.60 -33.25 6.21
C GLN A 396 -25.85 -34.37 5.18
N HIS A 397 -26.65 -35.38 5.54
CA HIS A 397 -27.06 -36.45 4.64
C HIS A 397 -27.79 -35.94 3.39
N ARG A 398 -28.73 -34.98 3.52
CA ARG A 398 -29.46 -34.43 2.36
C ARG A 398 -28.56 -33.64 1.43
N ILE A 399 -27.62 -32.86 1.99
CA ILE A 399 -26.69 -32.05 1.18
C ILE A 399 -25.72 -32.96 0.44
N LEU A 400 -25.12 -33.94 1.12
CA LEU A 400 -24.20 -34.90 0.50
C LEU A 400 -24.91 -35.79 -0.52
N ALA A 401 -26.15 -36.23 -0.26
CA ALA A 401 -26.97 -36.93 -1.25
C ALA A 401 -27.25 -36.05 -2.48
N HIS A 402 -27.54 -34.76 -2.29
CA HIS A 402 -27.75 -33.83 -3.40
C HIS A 402 -26.47 -33.61 -4.23
N VAL A 403 -25.31 -33.49 -3.59
CA VAL A 403 -23.99 -33.40 -4.23
C VAL A 403 -23.74 -34.65 -5.08
N SER A 404 -23.98 -35.85 -4.51
CA SER A 404 -23.81 -37.13 -5.23
C SER A 404 -24.71 -37.24 -6.46
N ARG A 405 -25.95 -36.74 -6.39
CA ARG A 405 -26.92 -36.77 -7.48
C ARG A 405 -26.57 -35.82 -8.63
N LEU A 406 -26.03 -34.64 -8.33
CA LEU A 406 -25.63 -33.67 -9.35
C LEU A 406 -24.37 -34.13 -10.09
N GLY A 407 -23.38 -34.65 -9.37
CA GLY A 407 -22.09 -35.04 -9.94
C GLY A 407 -21.20 -33.84 -10.30
N PHE A 408 -19.89 -34.07 -10.35
CA PHE A 408 -18.86 -33.02 -10.42
C PHE A 408 -19.07 -32.02 -11.58
N TRP A 409 -19.29 -32.52 -12.80
CA TRP A 409 -19.39 -31.67 -13.99
C TRP A 409 -20.65 -30.80 -14.01
N LYS A 410 -21.78 -31.33 -13.54
CA LYS A 410 -23.02 -30.52 -13.43
C LYS A 410 -22.89 -29.50 -12.31
N MET A 411 -22.24 -29.83 -11.20
CA MET A 411 -21.96 -28.86 -10.14
C MET A 411 -21.06 -27.73 -10.62
N LEU A 412 -20.00 -28.05 -11.38
CA LEU A 412 -19.10 -27.03 -11.93
C LEU A 412 -19.81 -26.12 -12.96
N ALA A 413 -20.70 -26.68 -13.77
CA ALA A 413 -21.49 -25.95 -14.76
C ALA A 413 -22.64 -25.14 -14.15
N THR A 414 -23.10 -25.50 -12.96
CA THR A 414 -24.19 -24.78 -12.27
C THR A 414 -23.61 -23.53 -11.61
N PRO A 415 -23.99 -22.32 -12.03
CA PRO A 415 -23.52 -21.12 -11.36
C PRO A 415 -24.12 -21.06 -9.95
N PHE A 416 -23.32 -20.64 -8.96
CA PHE A 416 -23.77 -20.42 -7.57
C PHE A 416 -24.17 -21.68 -6.77
N VAL A 417 -23.67 -22.88 -7.08
CA VAL A 417 -24.01 -24.12 -6.33
C VAL A 417 -23.89 -23.96 -4.81
N LEU A 418 -22.79 -23.36 -4.32
CA LEU A 418 -22.63 -23.11 -2.88
C LEU A 418 -23.71 -22.20 -2.32
N ALA A 419 -24.06 -21.11 -3.02
CA ALA A 419 -25.12 -20.22 -2.57
C ALA A 419 -26.49 -20.88 -2.70
N GLN A 420 -26.72 -21.74 -3.69
CA GLN A 420 -27.92 -22.56 -3.85
C GLN A 420 -28.10 -23.57 -2.72
N LEU A 421 -27.02 -24.22 -2.29
CA LEU A 421 -27.03 -25.19 -1.20
C LEU A 421 -27.07 -24.54 0.20
N ALA A 422 -26.47 -23.36 0.38
CA ALA A 422 -26.36 -22.70 1.69
C ALA A 422 -27.35 -21.54 1.96
N PHE A 423 -27.86 -20.85 0.94
CA PHE A 423 -28.62 -19.60 1.10
C PHE A 423 -29.90 -19.49 0.24
N PHE A 424 -29.89 -20.04 -0.98
CA PHE A 424 -30.93 -19.83 -1.99
C PHE A 424 -32.12 -20.80 -1.89
N LEU A 425 -32.00 -21.86 -1.08
CA LEU A 425 -33.15 -22.68 -0.70
C LEU A 425 -34.20 -21.84 0.06
N THR A 426 -33.87 -20.74 0.72
CA THR A 426 -34.88 -19.95 1.46
C THR A 426 -35.60 -18.91 0.60
N ILE A 427 -34.92 -18.17 -0.27
CA ILE A 427 -35.59 -17.17 -1.14
C ILE A 427 -36.47 -17.87 -2.16
N ILE A 428 -36.01 -18.99 -2.75
CA ILE A 428 -36.84 -19.80 -3.63
C ILE A 428 -37.93 -20.52 -2.84
N HIS A 429 -37.73 -20.98 -1.59
CA HIS A 429 -38.82 -21.60 -0.82
C HIS A 429 -39.86 -20.61 -0.29
N ILE A 430 -39.46 -19.36 -0.02
CA ILE A 430 -40.36 -18.24 0.32
C ILE A 430 -41.14 -17.79 -0.94
N ILE A 431 -40.49 -17.76 -2.10
CA ILE A 431 -41.13 -17.39 -3.38
C ILE A 431 -41.96 -18.56 -3.95
N SER A 432 -41.51 -19.81 -3.82
CA SER A 432 -42.16 -21.01 -4.38
C SER A 432 -43.34 -21.51 -3.55
N ARG A 433 -43.46 -21.09 -2.28
CA ARG A 433 -44.67 -21.35 -1.47
C ARG A 433 -45.86 -20.47 -1.88
N HIS A 434 -45.66 -19.43 -2.68
CA HIS A 434 -46.73 -18.53 -3.10
C HIS A 434 -47.01 -18.65 -4.61
N ARG A 435 -48.24 -19.09 -4.92
CA ARG A 435 -48.80 -19.42 -6.25
C ARG A 435 -48.73 -18.31 -7.31
N PHE A 436 -48.20 -17.12 -7.01
CA PHE A 436 -48.18 -15.99 -7.94
C PHE A 436 -47.02 -16.05 -8.96
N LEU A 437 -45.98 -16.85 -8.71
CA LEU A 437 -44.84 -17.04 -9.64
C LEU A 437 -44.59 -18.51 -10.00
N ALA A 438 -45.51 -19.40 -9.63
CA ALA A 438 -45.38 -20.85 -9.83
C ALA A 438 -45.51 -21.32 -11.30
N GLY A 439 -45.80 -20.41 -12.23
CA GLY A 439 -45.86 -20.70 -13.67
C GLY A 439 -44.60 -20.35 -14.47
N MET A 440 -43.59 -19.72 -13.87
CA MET A 440 -42.34 -19.43 -14.57
C MET A 440 -41.30 -20.50 -14.28
N ASP A 441 -41.01 -21.31 -15.28
CA ASP A 441 -39.82 -22.15 -15.31
C ASP A 441 -38.58 -21.24 -15.40
N TRP A 442 -37.92 -21.00 -14.26
CA TRP A 442 -36.77 -20.09 -14.18
C TRP A 442 -35.50 -20.65 -14.86
N SER A 443 -35.54 -21.89 -15.36
CA SER A 443 -34.55 -22.39 -16.32
C SER A 443 -34.72 -21.74 -17.71
N GLN A 444 -35.94 -21.36 -18.09
CA GLN A 444 -36.26 -20.64 -19.33
C GLN A 444 -36.10 -19.12 -19.18
N GLY A 445 -36.33 -18.56 -17.98
CA GLY A 445 -36.13 -17.13 -17.71
C GLY A 445 -34.70 -16.64 -17.95
N MET A 446 -33.69 -17.49 -17.76
CA MET A 446 -32.29 -17.19 -18.12
C MET A 446 -31.97 -17.42 -19.61
N GLN A 447 -32.79 -18.18 -20.33
CA GLN A 447 -32.69 -18.31 -21.80
C GLN A 447 -33.26 -17.09 -22.54
N PHE A 448 -34.09 -16.26 -21.89
CA PHE A 448 -34.61 -15.01 -22.48
C PHE A 448 -33.65 -13.81 -22.39
N PHE A 449 -32.67 -13.83 -21.49
CA PHE A 449 -31.71 -12.72 -21.33
C PHE A 449 -30.44 -12.86 -22.19
N LEU A 450 -30.18 -14.04 -22.75
CA LEU A 450 -29.03 -14.29 -23.61
C LEU A 450 -29.20 -13.82 -25.08
N PRO A 451 -30.40 -13.80 -25.71
CA PRO A 451 -30.55 -13.40 -27.11
C PRO A 451 -30.68 -11.88 -27.34
N ILE A 452 -31.04 -11.08 -26.34
CA ILE A 452 -31.21 -9.62 -26.50
C ILE A 452 -29.85 -8.87 -26.47
N PHE A 453 -28.80 -9.51 -25.95
CA PHE A 453 -27.44 -8.96 -25.91
C PHE A 453 -26.64 -9.20 -27.20
N LEU A 454 -27.13 -10.03 -28.13
CA LEU A 454 -26.39 -10.49 -29.32
C LEU A 454 -26.85 -9.85 -30.65
N THR A 455 -27.93 -9.09 -30.67
CA THR A 455 -28.47 -8.47 -31.91
C THR A 455 -28.16 -6.97 -32.08
N GLY A 456 -27.40 -6.36 -31.16
CA GLY A 456 -27.05 -4.93 -31.21
C GLY A 456 -25.63 -4.57 -31.69
N PHE A 457 -24.78 -5.55 -32.01
CA PHE A 457 -23.34 -5.30 -32.23
C PHE A 457 -22.76 -5.77 -33.58
N LEU A 458 -23.60 -6.16 -34.55
CA LEU A 458 -23.15 -6.63 -35.87
C LEU A 458 -23.85 -5.90 -37.03
N THR A 459 -23.66 -4.58 -37.13
CA THR A 459 -23.78 -3.84 -38.40
C THR A 459 -22.64 -2.85 -38.53
N GLY A 460 -21.45 -3.39 -38.82
CA GLY A 460 -20.29 -2.63 -39.25
C GLY A 460 -19.55 -3.46 -40.27
N GLY A 461 -19.96 -3.34 -41.53
CA GLY A 461 -19.46 -4.16 -42.64
C GLY A 461 -17.96 -4.06 -42.81
N TYR A 462 -17.29 -5.21 -42.81
CA TYR A 462 -15.97 -5.38 -43.40
C TYR A 462 -15.99 -6.64 -44.26
N ARG A 463 -15.65 -6.45 -45.54
CA ARG A 463 -15.46 -7.49 -46.58
C ARG A 463 -14.54 -8.59 -46.08
N GLN A 464 -14.96 -9.85 -46.24
CA GLN A 464 -14.10 -11.03 -46.17
C GLN A 464 -13.37 -11.24 -47.50
N PRO A 465 -12.07 -11.53 -47.51
CA PRO A 465 -11.44 -12.33 -48.56
C PRO A 465 -11.56 -13.82 -48.23
N GLY A 466 -11.83 -14.62 -49.27
CA GLY A 466 -12.25 -16.02 -49.19
C GLY A 466 -11.27 -16.99 -48.54
N LEU A 467 -11.85 -17.97 -47.84
CA LEU A 467 -11.21 -19.18 -47.34
C LEU A 467 -11.16 -20.22 -48.47
N ALA A 468 -9.95 -20.54 -48.95
CA ALA A 468 -9.70 -21.79 -49.67
C ALA A 468 -9.53 -22.93 -48.65
N GLN A 469 -10.21 -24.05 -48.89
CA GLN A 469 -10.10 -25.26 -48.07
C GLN A 469 -8.76 -25.98 -48.28
N PRO A 470 -8.17 -26.62 -47.25
CA PRO A 470 -7.08 -27.56 -47.47
C PRO A 470 -7.65 -28.98 -47.69
N SER A 471 -7.07 -29.67 -48.67
CA SER A 471 -7.28 -31.08 -49.00
C SER A 471 -6.73 -32.04 -47.92
N PRO A 472 -7.24 -33.28 -47.83
CA PRO A 472 -6.80 -34.25 -46.83
C PRO A 472 -5.58 -35.02 -47.34
N GLY A 473 -4.55 -35.10 -46.49
CA GLY A 473 -3.45 -36.04 -46.69
C GLY A 473 -2.13 -35.50 -46.17
N GLN A 474 -1.79 -35.82 -44.92
CA GLN A 474 -0.43 -36.23 -44.58
C GLN A 474 -0.40 -36.91 -43.20
N SER A 475 0.17 -38.10 -43.25
CA SER A 475 0.30 -39.12 -42.24
C SER A 475 1.23 -38.72 -41.09
N HIS A 476 0.93 -39.31 -39.93
CA HIS A 476 1.77 -39.51 -38.76
C HIS A 476 3.29 -39.41 -39.01
N LEU A 477 3.93 -38.42 -38.39
CA LEU A 477 5.34 -38.46 -38.03
C LEU A 477 5.47 -38.15 -36.54
N LEU A 478 5.78 -39.20 -35.78
CA LEU A 478 6.19 -39.16 -34.38
C LEU A 478 7.47 -38.34 -34.26
N LEU A 479 7.41 -37.18 -33.61
CA LEU A 479 8.59 -36.42 -33.19
C LEU A 479 8.57 -36.23 -31.68
N HIS A 480 9.55 -36.91 -31.05
CA HIS A 480 10.18 -36.65 -29.77
C HIS A 480 9.47 -35.72 -28.79
N SER A 481 9.08 -36.27 -27.63
CA SER A 481 8.81 -35.50 -26.42
C SER A 481 9.99 -34.55 -26.14
N PRO A 482 9.77 -33.24 -26.02
CA PRO A 482 10.85 -32.32 -25.66
C PRO A 482 11.35 -32.66 -24.25
N PRO A 483 12.66 -32.54 -23.98
CA PRO A 483 13.22 -32.80 -22.67
C PRO A 483 12.54 -31.90 -21.63
N ASN A 484 12.32 -32.45 -20.42
CA ASN A 484 11.76 -31.81 -19.24
C ASN A 484 12.33 -30.38 -19.04
N MET A 485 11.69 -29.38 -19.65
CA MET A 485 11.96 -27.98 -19.32
C MET A 485 11.26 -27.71 -18.00
N PRO A 486 11.97 -27.23 -16.96
CA PRO A 486 11.34 -26.92 -15.68
C PRO A 486 10.19 -25.93 -15.93
N PHE A 487 8.99 -26.25 -15.44
CA PHE A 487 7.80 -25.39 -15.54
C PHE A 487 8.00 -24.10 -14.74
N VAL A 488 8.75 -23.14 -15.29
CA VAL A 488 8.93 -21.82 -14.70
C VAL A 488 7.73 -20.96 -15.08
N LYS A 489 6.86 -20.68 -14.11
CA LYS A 489 5.74 -19.74 -14.30
C LYS A 489 6.26 -18.39 -14.80
N VAL A 490 5.87 -18.00 -16.01
CA VAL A 490 6.27 -16.71 -16.60
C VAL A 490 5.56 -15.56 -15.88
N VAL A 491 6.27 -14.90 -14.96
CA VAL A 491 5.74 -13.76 -14.17
C VAL A 491 5.72 -12.46 -14.99
N LYS A 492 6.75 -12.22 -15.80
CA LYS A 492 6.88 -11.02 -16.65
C LYS A 492 6.26 -11.26 -18.03
N ASN A 493 4.95 -11.46 -18.06
CA ASN A 493 4.19 -11.64 -19.30
C ASN A 493 3.80 -10.29 -19.97
N SER A 494 3.20 -10.35 -21.15
CA SER A 494 2.71 -9.16 -21.87
C SER A 494 1.76 -8.32 -21.01
N ALA A 495 0.86 -8.97 -20.28
CA ALA A 495 -0.07 -8.32 -19.35
C ALA A 495 0.65 -7.62 -18.19
N TYR A 496 1.79 -8.12 -17.72
CA TYR A 496 2.64 -7.44 -16.73
C TYR A 496 3.20 -6.15 -17.31
N PHE A 497 3.86 -6.20 -18.48
CA PHE A 497 4.47 -5.02 -19.08
C PHE A 497 3.44 -3.95 -19.48
N SER A 498 2.27 -4.37 -19.97
CA SER A 498 1.18 -3.45 -20.34
C SER A 498 0.69 -2.60 -19.15
N ARG A 499 0.68 -3.15 -17.92
CA ARG A 499 0.28 -2.43 -16.70
C ARG A 499 1.46 -1.93 -15.86
N PHE A 500 2.70 -2.17 -16.29
CA PHE A 500 3.87 -1.85 -15.49
C PHE A 500 4.12 -0.35 -15.45
N GLN A 501 3.75 0.28 -14.33
CA GLN A 501 4.01 1.69 -14.12
C GLN A 501 5.48 1.91 -13.71
N VAL A 502 6.26 2.46 -14.64
CA VAL A 502 7.66 2.82 -14.38
C VAL A 502 7.75 3.92 -13.33
N LYS A 503 8.66 3.77 -12.37
CA LYS A 503 9.02 4.87 -11.46
C LYS A 503 9.76 5.97 -12.23
N TYR A 504 9.82 7.18 -11.66
CA TYR A 504 10.55 8.30 -12.26
C TYR A 504 11.99 7.92 -12.64
N ARG A 505 12.49 8.49 -13.75
CA ARG A 505 13.81 8.15 -14.34
C ARG A 505 14.93 8.12 -13.29
N ARG A 506 15.10 9.20 -12.51
CA ARG A 506 16.17 9.30 -11.50
C ARG A 506 15.98 8.35 -10.30
N ARG A 507 14.75 7.88 -10.06
CA ARG A 507 14.48 6.85 -9.04
C ARG A 507 14.87 5.46 -9.53
N ARG A 508 14.65 5.16 -10.83
CA ARG A 508 15.10 3.92 -11.48
C ARG A 508 16.62 3.85 -11.57
N GLU A 509 17.28 4.98 -11.85
CA GLU A 509 18.74 5.09 -11.79
C GLU A 509 19.30 5.06 -10.36
N GLY A 510 18.45 5.09 -9.32
CA GLY A 510 18.91 5.08 -7.93
C GLY A 510 19.70 6.32 -7.51
N LYS A 511 19.44 7.49 -8.11
CA LYS A 511 20.19 8.73 -7.86
C LYS A 511 19.44 9.77 -7.04
N THR A 512 18.14 9.62 -6.85
CA THR A 512 17.31 10.65 -6.20
C THR A 512 16.21 10.02 -5.37
N ASP A 513 16.18 10.41 -4.09
CA ASP A 513 14.99 10.28 -3.27
C ASP A 513 14.07 11.49 -3.50
N TYR A 514 12.93 11.23 -4.14
CA TYR A 514 11.93 12.25 -4.41
C TYR A 514 11.18 12.70 -3.15
N TYR A 515 11.17 11.90 -2.09
CA TYR A 515 10.53 12.25 -0.82
C TYR A 515 11.33 13.30 -0.06
N ALA A 516 12.65 13.11 0.07
CA ALA A 516 13.57 14.13 0.57
C ALA A 516 13.58 15.37 -0.34
N ARG A 517 13.73 15.17 -1.66
CA ARG A 517 13.77 16.28 -2.63
C ARG A 517 12.54 17.17 -2.54
N LYS A 518 11.33 16.59 -2.45
CA LYS A 518 10.08 17.37 -2.35
C LYS A 518 10.16 18.39 -1.22
N ARG A 519 10.61 18.00 -0.03
CA ARG A 519 10.72 18.90 1.14
C ARG A 519 11.83 19.94 1.00
N LEU A 520 12.93 19.55 0.39
CA LEU A 520 14.08 20.43 0.18
C LEU A 520 13.76 21.53 -0.84
N ILE A 521 13.00 21.23 -1.91
CA ILE A 521 12.71 22.21 -2.97
C ILE A 521 11.43 23.02 -2.76
N THR A 522 10.44 22.49 -2.04
CA THR A 522 9.18 23.23 -1.84
C THR A 522 9.44 24.49 -1.02
N GLN A 523 9.14 25.64 -1.64
CA GLN A 523 9.16 26.95 -1.02
C GLN A 523 7.77 27.30 -0.48
N ALA A 524 7.74 28.12 0.57
CA ALA A 524 6.48 28.67 1.07
C ALA A 524 5.84 29.58 -0.01
N LYS A 525 4.54 29.40 -0.26
CA LYS A 525 3.85 30.08 -1.38
C LYS A 525 3.85 31.61 -1.24
N ASN A 526 3.87 32.12 -0.01
CA ASN A 526 3.97 33.55 0.29
C ASN A 526 5.35 34.17 -0.04
N LYS A 527 6.36 33.37 -0.38
CA LYS A 527 7.67 33.85 -0.84
C LYS A 527 7.77 33.92 -2.37
N TYR A 528 6.71 33.56 -3.09
CA TYR A 528 6.57 33.64 -4.54
C TYR A 528 7.80 33.09 -5.28
N ASN A 529 8.54 33.93 -6.00
CA ASN A 529 9.69 33.55 -6.82
C ASN A 529 11.02 33.43 -6.05
N SER A 530 11.01 33.63 -4.73
CA SER A 530 12.24 33.53 -3.93
C SER A 530 12.82 32.11 -3.99
N PRO A 531 14.01 31.90 -4.57
CA PRO A 531 14.58 30.57 -4.69
C PRO A 531 14.93 29.99 -3.32
N LYS A 532 14.70 28.68 -3.18
CA LYS A 532 15.17 27.91 -2.02
C LYS A 532 16.50 27.26 -2.38
N TYR A 533 17.59 27.83 -1.89
CA TYR A 533 18.94 27.34 -2.15
C TYR A 533 19.27 26.11 -1.32
N ARG A 534 19.98 25.18 -1.95
CA ARG A 534 20.45 23.94 -1.33
C ARG A 534 21.92 23.72 -1.65
N LEU A 535 22.68 23.31 -0.64
CA LEU A 535 24.05 22.85 -0.76
C LEU A 535 24.02 21.35 -1.07
N VAL A 536 24.19 21.01 -2.34
CA VAL A 536 24.23 19.63 -2.81
C VAL A 536 25.65 19.09 -2.65
N VAL A 537 25.82 18.10 -1.78
CA VAL A 537 27.11 17.44 -1.56
C VAL A 537 27.03 16.01 -2.07
N ARG A 538 27.92 15.63 -2.99
CA ARG A 538 28.01 14.27 -3.54
C ARG A 538 29.45 13.80 -3.52
N ILE A 539 29.68 12.66 -2.89
CA ILE A 539 30.99 12.02 -2.83
C ILE A 539 30.97 10.85 -3.82
N THR A 540 31.82 10.91 -4.83
CA THR A 540 32.10 9.81 -5.77
C THR A 540 33.25 8.95 -5.23
N ASN A 541 33.80 8.03 -6.03
CA ASN A 541 34.92 7.20 -5.56
C ASN A 541 36.24 7.99 -5.43
N ARG A 542 36.43 9.03 -6.23
CA ARG A 542 37.70 9.78 -6.30
C ARG A 542 37.53 11.30 -6.31
N ASP A 543 36.30 11.79 -6.14
CA ASP A 543 36.00 13.23 -6.20
C ASP A 543 34.82 13.58 -5.29
N ILE A 544 34.88 14.76 -4.69
CA ILE A 544 33.83 15.41 -3.91
C ILE A 544 33.25 16.55 -4.74
N ILE A 545 31.93 16.58 -4.85
CA ILE A 545 31.17 17.57 -5.60
C ILE A 545 30.35 18.38 -4.62
N CYS A 546 30.60 19.69 -4.54
CA CYS A 546 29.79 20.62 -3.77
C CYS A 546 29.17 21.65 -4.72
N GLN A 547 27.85 21.85 -4.64
CA GLN A 547 27.14 22.78 -5.52
C GLN A 547 26.04 23.52 -4.76
N VAL A 548 25.95 24.83 -4.95
CA VAL A 548 24.82 25.64 -4.49
C VAL A 548 23.78 25.70 -5.60
N VAL A 549 22.59 25.16 -5.35
CA VAL A 549 21.58 24.92 -6.39
C VAL A 549 20.21 25.39 -5.94
N HIS A 550 19.37 25.88 -6.85
CA HIS A 550 17.94 26.07 -6.60
C HIS A 550 17.09 25.42 -7.70
N ALA A 551 15.82 25.14 -7.41
CA ALA A 551 14.92 24.51 -8.38
C ALA A 551 14.21 25.56 -9.26
N LYS A 552 14.03 25.24 -10.55
CA LYS A 552 13.10 25.90 -11.49
C LYS A 552 12.31 24.81 -12.25
N LEU A 553 11.27 25.21 -12.98
CA LEU A 553 10.42 24.26 -13.74
C LEU A 553 11.19 23.53 -14.84
N GLN A 554 12.07 24.22 -15.56
CA GLN A 554 12.91 23.63 -16.61
C GLN A 554 13.94 22.63 -16.05
N GLY A 555 14.39 22.84 -14.82
CA GLY A 555 15.48 22.10 -14.21
C GLY A 555 16.04 22.83 -13.00
N ASP A 556 17.03 22.21 -12.36
CA ASP A 556 17.77 22.85 -11.29
C ASP A 556 18.85 23.78 -11.87
N PHE A 557 19.01 24.97 -11.28
CA PHE A 557 19.99 25.96 -11.69
C PHE A 557 21.10 26.02 -10.64
N VAL A 558 22.35 25.92 -11.10
CA VAL A 558 23.54 25.93 -10.26
C VAL A 558 24.05 27.36 -10.15
N LEU A 559 24.11 27.89 -8.92
CA LEU A 559 24.65 29.22 -8.63
C LEU A 559 26.19 29.20 -8.65
N ALA A 560 26.76 28.25 -7.90
CA ALA A 560 28.19 28.00 -7.78
C ALA A 560 28.44 26.50 -7.64
N ALA A 561 29.59 26.04 -8.11
CA ALA A 561 30.05 24.66 -8.00
C ALA A 561 31.55 24.67 -7.65
N ALA A 562 31.97 23.68 -6.87
CA ALA A 562 33.37 23.41 -6.54
C ALA A 562 33.57 21.89 -6.48
N TYR A 563 34.75 21.44 -6.88
CA TYR A 563 35.11 20.04 -6.93
C TYR A 563 36.45 19.80 -6.22
N SER A 564 36.64 18.62 -5.64
CA SER A 564 37.90 18.31 -4.95
C SER A 564 39.09 18.22 -5.90
N HIS A 565 38.88 17.88 -7.18
CA HIS A 565 39.95 17.92 -8.18
C HIS A 565 40.44 19.33 -8.54
N GLU A 566 39.80 20.39 -8.03
CA GLU A 566 40.33 21.77 -8.09
C GLU A 566 41.30 22.06 -6.94
N LEU A 567 41.27 21.28 -5.85
CA LEU A 567 42.09 21.51 -4.65
C LEU A 567 43.61 21.46 -4.88
N PRO A 568 44.16 20.71 -5.87
CA PRO A 568 45.59 20.78 -6.18
C PRO A 568 46.08 22.20 -6.54
N ARG A 569 45.20 23.08 -7.01
CA ARG A 569 45.52 24.51 -7.22
C ARG A 569 45.85 25.23 -5.92
N TYR A 570 45.28 24.76 -4.82
CA TYR A 570 45.34 25.35 -3.49
C TYR A 570 46.32 24.58 -2.58
N GLY A 571 47.19 23.72 -3.12
CA GLY A 571 48.20 22.99 -2.35
C GLY A 571 47.85 21.53 -2.03
N ILE A 572 46.57 21.15 -2.04
CA ILE A 572 46.15 19.77 -1.70
C ILE A 572 46.21 18.88 -2.94
N LYS A 573 47.34 18.18 -3.13
CA LYS A 573 47.54 17.26 -4.27
C LYS A 573 46.92 15.88 -4.05
N HIS A 574 47.03 15.36 -2.83
CA HIS A 574 46.64 13.98 -2.48
C HIS A 574 45.38 13.93 -1.62
N GLY A 575 44.81 12.74 -1.42
CA GLY A 575 43.74 12.55 -0.44
C GLY A 575 42.42 13.27 -0.75
N LEU A 576 42.11 13.55 -2.02
CA LEU A 576 40.99 14.42 -2.45
C LEU A 576 39.57 13.97 -2.03
N THR A 577 39.43 12.81 -1.38
CA THR A 577 38.15 12.35 -0.86
C THR A 577 38.09 12.19 0.66
N ASN A 578 39.14 12.54 1.41
CA ASN A 578 39.12 12.45 2.87
C ASN A 578 38.18 13.50 3.51
N TRP A 579 38.14 13.56 4.84
CA TRP A 579 37.27 14.49 5.56
C TRP A 579 37.74 15.95 5.41
N ALA A 580 39.05 16.19 5.51
CA ALA A 580 39.68 17.50 5.30
C ALA A 580 39.45 18.06 3.88
N ALA A 581 39.57 17.24 2.84
CA ALA A 581 39.24 17.62 1.47
C ALA A 581 37.74 17.94 1.29
N ALA A 582 36.86 17.24 2.02
CA ALA A 582 35.43 17.56 2.02
C ALA A 582 35.20 18.96 2.61
N TYR A 583 35.84 19.26 3.75
CA TYR A 583 35.82 20.56 4.39
C TYR A 583 36.33 21.66 3.46
N ALA A 584 37.53 21.50 2.89
CA ALA A 584 38.13 22.46 1.95
C ALA A 584 37.24 22.69 0.71
N THR A 585 36.63 21.64 0.16
CA THR A 585 35.69 21.77 -0.98
C THR A 585 34.42 22.53 -0.60
N GLY A 586 33.93 22.34 0.62
CA GLY A 586 32.80 23.09 1.19
C GLY A 586 33.13 24.57 1.35
N LEU A 587 34.30 24.87 1.93
CA LEU A 587 34.84 26.22 2.09
C LEU A 587 34.97 26.93 0.73
N LEU A 588 35.54 26.24 -0.27
CA LEU A 588 35.71 26.77 -1.62
C LEU A 588 34.36 27.13 -2.27
N VAL A 589 33.34 26.27 -2.15
CA VAL A 589 32.02 26.58 -2.72
C VAL A 589 31.35 27.75 -2.00
N ALA A 590 31.58 27.89 -0.70
CA ALA A 590 31.03 28.97 0.10
C ALA A 590 31.62 30.32 -0.30
N ARG A 591 32.96 30.43 -0.31
CA ARG A 591 33.65 31.65 -0.75
C ARG A 591 33.30 32.03 -2.19
N ARG A 592 33.27 31.04 -3.11
CA ARG A 592 32.88 31.28 -4.52
C ARG A 592 31.44 31.78 -4.66
N ALA A 593 30.51 31.29 -3.84
CA ALA A 593 29.13 31.75 -3.85
C ALA A 593 28.98 33.16 -3.26
N LEU A 594 29.70 33.47 -2.17
CA LEU A 594 29.65 34.77 -1.53
C LEU A 594 30.28 35.87 -2.39
N VAL A 595 31.44 35.62 -3.00
CA VAL A 595 32.08 36.56 -3.94
C VAL A 595 31.14 36.86 -5.11
N LYS A 596 30.47 35.84 -5.66
CA LYS A 596 29.50 36.01 -6.74
C LYS A 596 28.26 36.82 -6.34
N LEU A 597 27.95 36.87 -5.05
CA LEU A 597 26.82 37.61 -4.48
C LEU A 597 27.22 38.98 -3.90
N GLY A 598 28.52 39.30 -3.84
CA GLY A 598 29.04 40.52 -3.19
C GLY A 598 28.84 40.54 -1.67
N LEU A 599 28.96 39.38 -1.02
CA LEU A 599 28.77 39.20 0.43
C LEU A 599 30.02 38.67 1.14
N ASP A 600 31.14 38.58 0.44
CA ASP A 600 32.39 37.96 0.86
C ASP A 600 33.14 38.76 1.94
N GLU A 601 33.12 40.09 1.88
CA GLU A 601 33.72 40.97 2.90
C GLU A 601 32.88 41.02 4.19
N LYS A 602 31.55 40.99 4.06
CA LYS A 602 30.62 41.11 5.21
C LYS A 602 30.53 39.85 6.04
N TYR A 603 30.62 38.69 5.39
CA TYR A 603 30.53 37.38 6.01
C TYR A 603 31.78 36.57 5.69
N GLN A 604 32.87 36.87 6.40
CA GLN A 604 34.14 36.15 6.27
C GLN A 604 34.06 34.73 6.84
N GLY A 605 33.21 34.54 7.86
CA GLY A 605 33.03 33.28 8.55
C GLY A 605 34.08 33.10 9.64
N VAL A 606 34.46 31.85 9.92
CA VAL A 606 35.51 31.52 10.90
C VAL A 606 36.83 31.41 10.14
N GLU A 607 37.82 32.24 10.44
CA GLU A 607 39.11 32.24 9.73
C GLU A 607 39.98 31.05 10.16
N GLU A 608 40.07 30.83 11.47
CA GLU A 608 40.83 29.77 12.12
C GLU A 608 39.86 28.76 12.75
N PRO A 609 39.62 27.60 12.12
CA PRO A 609 38.66 26.63 12.62
C PRO A 609 39.19 25.89 13.84
N GLU A 610 38.68 26.22 15.03
CA GLU A 610 38.99 25.54 16.30
C GLU A 610 38.15 24.28 16.56
N GLY A 611 37.16 23.99 15.70
CA GLY A 611 36.27 22.84 15.87
C GLY A 611 34.93 23.17 16.57
N ASP A 612 34.72 24.41 17.00
CA ASP A 612 33.47 24.81 17.63
C ASP A 612 32.30 24.94 16.65
N LEU A 613 31.08 24.73 17.18
CA LEU A 613 29.83 24.96 16.45
C LEU A 613 29.50 26.46 16.42
N VAL A 614 30.11 27.19 15.50
CA VAL A 614 29.76 28.59 15.22
C VAL A 614 28.86 28.66 13.98
N LEU A 615 27.68 29.26 14.13
CA LEU A 615 26.80 29.60 13.01
C LEU A 615 27.00 31.07 12.62
N THR A 616 27.01 31.36 11.33
CA THR A 616 27.12 32.74 10.84
C THR A 616 25.86 33.52 11.22
N GLU A 617 25.98 34.45 12.17
CA GLU A 617 24.87 35.30 12.62
C GLU A 617 24.56 36.41 11.61
N ALA A 618 23.38 37.01 11.75
CA ALA A 618 23.02 38.13 10.90
C ALA A 618 23.65 39.42 11.43
N ASN A 619 24.24 40.21 10.54
CA ASN A 619 24.67 41.56 10.88
C ASN A 619 23.43 42.46 11.05
N ASP A 620 23.34 43.18 12.16
CA ASP A 620 22.20 44.04 12.51
C ASP A 620 22.00 45.21 11.53
N GLU A 621 23.07 45.73 10.94
CA GLU A 621 23.05 46.86 9.99
C GLU A 621 23.23 46.42 8.53
N GLY A 622 23.27 45.10 8.25
CA GLY A 622 23.66 44.54 6.96
C GLY A 622 22.62 43.61 6.30
N PRO A 623 22.86 43.19 5.03
CA PRO A 623 22.09 42.14 4.39
C PRO A 623 22.24 40.84 5.18
N ARG A 624 21.16 40.07 5.35
CA ARG A 624 21.21 38.77 6.05
C ARG A 624 22.15 37.77 5.35
N PRO A 625 22.77 36.84 6.10
CA PRO A 625 23.71 35.88 5.53
C PRO A 625 23.03 34.98 4.50
N PHE A 626 23.79 34.55 3.50
CA PHE A 626 23.28 33.69 2.45
C PHE A 626 22.88 32.34 3.04
N LYS A 627 21.60 31.98 2.88
CA LYS A 627 21.03 30.78 3.49
C LYS A 627 20.94 29.62 2.50
N ALA A 628 21.56 28.50 2.82
CA ALA A 628 21.49 27.26 2.04
C ALA A 628 21.13 26.05 2.91
N PHE A 629 20.35 25.11 2.37
CA PHE A 629 20.01 23.86 3.07
C PHE A 629 20.84 22.68 2.57
N LEU A 630 21.39 21.86 3.46
CA LEU A 630 22.15 20.68 3.05
C LEU A 630 21.26 19.66 2.31
N ASP A 631 21.68 19.24 1.12
CA ASP A 631 21.10 18.12 0.37
C ASP A 631 22.12 16.98 0.34
N VAL A 632 21.92 16.00 1.23
CA VAL A 632 22.74 14.77 1.34
C VAL A 632 22.43 13.72 0.26
N GLY A 633 21.30 13.86 -0.45
CA GLY A 633 20.83 12.90 -1.45
C GLY A 633 20.46 11.55 -0.85
N LEU A 634 21.23 10.52 -1.20
CA LEU A 634 21.02 9.13 -0.74
C LEU A 634 22.08 8.68 0.27
N ARG A 635 23.02 9.56 0.65
CA ARG A 635 24.03 9.24 1.65
C ARG A 635 23.34 9.07 3.00
N ARG A 636 23.74 8.02 3.74
CA ARG A 636 23.28 7.80 5.11
C ARG A 636 23.81 8.91 6.00
N THR A 637 22.94 9.46 6.83
CA THR A 637 23.25 10.49 7.83
C THR A 637 23.76 9.82 9.10
N SER A 638 25.02 9.37 9.11
CA SER A 638 25.72 8.86 10.29
C SER A 638 26.67 9.92 10.85
N THR A 639 26.91 9.88 12.16
CA THR A 639 27.90 10.73 12.82
C THR A 639 29.29 10.47 12.23
N GLY A 640 30.08 11.53 12.01
CA GLY A 640 31.40 11.45 11.36
C GLY A 640 31.39 11.35 9.83
N ALA A 641 30.23 11.35 9.18
CA ALA A 641 30.19 11.26 7.72
C ALA A 641 30.80 12.50 7.04
N ARG A 642 31.70 12.29 6.06
CA ARG A 642 32.36 13.34 5.24
C ARG A 642 31.43 14.37 4.60
N VAL A 643 30.16 14.01 4.38
CA VAL A 643 29.14 14.95 3.87
C VAL A 643 28.93 16.13 4.84
N PHE A 644 29.06 15.88 6.14
CA PHE A 644 28.98 16.90 7.17
C PHE A 644 30.28 17.71 7.29
N GLY A 645 31.44 17.16 6.91
CA GLY A 645 32.67 17.95 6.75
C GLY A 645 32.54 19.04 5.69
N ALA A 646 31.98 18.70 4.51
CA ALA A 646 31.68 19.70 3.48
C ALA A 646 30.62 20.73 3.91
N MET A 647 29.67 20.33 4.75
CA MET A 647 28.71 21.26 5.36
C MET A 647 29.40 22.21 6.35
N LYS A 648 30.30 21.69 7.20
CA LYS A 648 31.06 22.48 8.17
C LYS A 648 31.95 23.50 7.48
N GLY A 649 32.73 23.09 6.48
CA GLY A 649 33.54 24.02 5.68
C GLY A 649 32.70 25.06 4.94
N ALA A 650 31.50 24.71 4.47
CA ALA A 650 30.60 25.71 3.88
C ALA A 650 30.04 26.71 4.90
N SER A 651 29.79 26.26 6.14
CA SER A 651 29.36 27.11 7.25
C SER A 651 30.48 28.06 7.68
N ASP A 652 31.67 27.52 7.89
CA ASP A 652 32.86 28.27 8.31
C ASP A 652 33.34 29.24 7.22
N GLY A 653 32.98 28.98 5.95
CA GLY A 653 33.18 29.91 4.84
C GLY A 653 32.21 31.10 4.78
N GLY A 654 31.25 31.19 5.71
CA GLY A 654 30.33 32.33 5.85
C GLY A 654 28.90 32.12 5.30
N ILE A 655 28.57 30.92 4.79
CA ILE A 655 27.18 30.60 4.40
C ILE A 655 26.41 30.12 5.62
N PHE A 656 25.21 30.68 5.84
CA PHE A 656 24.30 30.17 6.86
C PHE A 656 23.67 28.83 6.43
N VAL A 657 24.24 27.72 6.91
CA VAL A 657 23.66 26.38 6.78
C VAL A 657 23.09 25.94 8.12
N PRO A 658 21.77 25.78 8.28
CA PRO A 658 21.21 25.37 9.56
C PRO A 658 21.55 23.91 9.87
N HIS A 659 22.31 23.67 10.94
CA HIS A 659 22.76 22.34 11.37
C HIS A 659 22.93 22.24 12.90
N SER A 660 23.23 21.04 13.40
CA SER A 660 23.47 20.74 14.82
C SER A 660 24.76 19.91 14.94
N GLU A 661 25.40 19.95 16.11
CA GLU A 661 26.68 19.28 16.39
C GLU A 661 26.64 17.75 16.39
N ASN A 662 25.46 17.14 16.59
CA ASN A 662 25.27 15.70 16.83
C ASN A 662 25.77 14.76 15.71
N ARG A 663 26.19 15.31 14.57
CA ARG A 663 26.64 14.56 13.39
C ARG A 663 28.11 14.76 13.06
N PHE A 664 28.82 15.60 13.79
CA PHE A 664 30.26 15.78 13.62
C PHE A 664 31.05 14.63 14.26
N PRO A 665 32.26 14.31 13.74
CA PRO A 665 33.20 13.46 14.46
C PRO A 665 33.53 14.13 15.81
N GLY A 666 33.73 13.33 16.86
CA GLY A 666 33.93 13.82 18.23
C GLY A 666 32.64 14.02 19.05
N TYR A 667 31.45 13.87 18.47
CA TYR A 667 30.20 13.97 19.23
C TYR A 667 29.90 12.67 20.00
N ASP A 668 29.83 12.76 21.32
CA ASP A 668 29.40 11.65 22.18
C ASP A 668 27.86 11.66 22.36
N PRO A 669 27.14 10.61 21.91
CA PRO A 669 25.70 10.51 22.13
C PRO A 669 25.29 10.35 23.61
N GLU A 670 26.17 9.89 24.49
CA GLU A 670 25.88 9.68 25.91
C GLU A 670 26.02 10.99 26.70
N ALA A 671 27.18 11.65 26.61
CA ALA A 671 27.40 12.96 27.22
C ALA A 671 26.60 14.09 26.52
N LYS A 672 26.26 13.91 25.24
CA LYS A 672 25.67 14.94 24.35
C LYS A 672 26.55 16.17 24.16
N GLU A 673 27.86 15.97 24.23
CA GLU A 673 28.86 17.01 24.05
C GLU A 673 29.70 16.72 22.82
N LEU A 674 30.17 17.79 22.17
CA LEU A 674 31.09 17.73 21.05
C LEU A 674 32.51 17.94 21.56
N ASP A 675 33.39 16.99 21.30
CA ASP A 675 34.83 17.18 21.41
C ASP A 675 35.32 18.05 20.24
N ALA A 676 35.56 19.34 20.53
CA ALA A 676 36.01 20.33 19.56
C ALA A 676 37.44 20.03 19.06
N ASP A 677 38.32 19.55 19.94
CA ASP A 677 39.71 19.21 19.61
C ASP A 677 39.74 18.05 18.61
N MET A 678 38.90 17.04 18.82
CA MET A 678 38.78 15.96 17.85
C MET A 678 38.22 16.47 16.52
N LEU A 679 37.21 17.34 16.51
CA LEU A 679 36.69 17.90 15.27
C LEU A 679 37.76 18.71 14.53
N LYS A 680 38.57 19.49 15.25
CA LYS A 680 39.70 20.24 14.71
C LYS A 680 40.73 19.32 14.05
N SER A 681 41.14 18.25 14.72
CA SER A 681 42.02 17.22 14.13
C SER A 681 41.44 16.65 12.83
N TYR A 682 40.13 16.39 12.75
CA TYR A 682 39.50 15.95 11.51
C TYR A 682 39.51 16.98 10.37
N ILE A 683 39.39 18.28 10.69
CA ILE A 683 39.44 19.39 9.73
C ILE A 683 40.82 19.46 9.07
N TYR A 684 41.88 19.33 9.86
CA TYR A 684 43.27 19.40 9.39
C TYR A 684 43.88 18.06 8.99
N GLY A 685 43.12 16.97 9.07
CA GLY A 685 43.58 15.66 8.61
C GLY A 685 44.43 14.88 9.61
N GLY A 686 44.39 15.21 10.91
CA GLY A 686 45.11 14.51 11.98
C GLY A 686 44.85 13.00 11.98
N HIS A 687 43.60 12.55 11.84
CA HIS A 687 43.26 11.12 11.67
C HIS A 687 43.95 10.41 10.49
N VAL A 688 44.40 11.15 9.46
CA VAL A 688 45.20 10.60 8.36
C VAL A 688 46.67 10.56 8.74
N ALA A 689 47.17 11.60 9.41
CA ALA A 689 48.53 11.67 9.95
C ALA A 689 48.78 10.56 10.99
N GLU A 690 47.89 10.40 11.97
CA GLU A 690 47.92 9.33 12.98
C GLU A 690 47.93 7.94 12.32
N TYR A 691 47.15 7.75 11.25
CA TYR A 691 47.13 6.48 10.52
C TYR A 691 48.37 6.27 9.63
N MET A 692 49.06 7.34 9.22
CA MET A 692 50.35 7.26 8.54
C MET A 692 51.43 6.80 9.53
N GLU A 693 51.51 7.44 10.69
CA GLU A 693 52.47 7.10 11.76
C GLU A 693 52.28 5.66 12.25
N ALA A 694 51.04 5.27 12.57
CA ALA A 694 50.75 3.92 13.04
C ALA A 694 51.12 2.84 11.99
N LEU A 695 50.93 3.12 10.70
CA LEU A 695 51.29 2.16 9.65
C LEU A 695 52.80 2.10 9.39
N GLU A 696 53.50 3.21 9.57
CA GLU A 696 54.96 3.27 9.47
C GLU A 696 55.63 2.45 10.59
N GLU A 697 55.03 2.43 11.78
CA GLU A 697 55.52 1.60 12.90
C GLU A 697 55.12 0.11 12.80
N GLU A 698 53.88 -0.18 12.36
CA GLU A 698 53.33 -1.55 12.38
C GLU A 698 53.62 -2.37 11.10
N ASP A 699 53.48 -1.78 9.91
CA ASP A 699 53.47 -2.49 8.62
C ASP A 699 53.90 -1.60 7.44
N ASP A 700 55.21 -1.57 7.23
CA ASP A 700 55.92 -0.89 6.14
C ASP A 700 55.39 -1.22 4.73
N GLU A 701 54.99 -2.46 4.48
CA GLU A 701 54.51 -2.87 3.15
C GLU A 701 53.15 -2.25 2.85
N ARG A 702 52.27 -2.26 3.85
CA ARG A 702 50.95 -1.65 3.75
C ARG A 702 51.03 -0.13 3.69
N PHE A 703 51.97 0.49 4.41
CA PHE A 703 52.27 1.91 4.32
C PHE A 703 52.67 2.31 2.90
N LYS A 704 53.69 1.66 2.32
CA LYS A 704 54.16 1.90 0.95
C LYS A 704 53.04 1.75 -0.09
N LYS A 705 52.14 0.80 0.11
CA LYS A 705 50.99 0.58 -0.78
C LYS A 705 49.93 1.69 -0.67
N GLN A 706 49.52 2.02 0.55
CA GLN A 706 48.41 2.93 0.82
C GLN A 706 48.79 4.39 0.53
N PHE A 707 50.01 4.78 0.89
CA PHE A 707 50.51 6.16 0.79
C PHE A 707 51.57 6.33 -0.31
N SER A 708 51.61 5.42 -1.29
CA SER A 708 52.54 5.47 -2.44
C SER A 708 52.63 6.84 -3.12
N THR A 709 51.51 7.57 -3.24
CA THR A 709 51.51 8.90 -3.88
C THR A 709 52.05 9.99 -2.96
N TYR A 710 51.92 9.85 -1.64
CA TYR A 710 52.50 10.76 -0.66
C TYR A 710 54.02 10.59 -0.61
N LEU A 711 54.50 9.34 -0.61
CA LEU A 711 55.93 9.01 -0.67
C LEU A 711 56.59 9.50 -1.97
N ALA A 712 55.86 9.49 -3.09
CA ALA A 712 56.38 10.00 -4.36
C ALA A 712 56.64 11.52 -4.35
N ASP A 713 55.90 12.26 -3.52
CA ASP A 713 56.01 13.71 -3.36
C ASP A 713 56.75 14.10 -2.05
N ASP A 714 57.31 13.13 -1.32
CA ASP A 714 58.05 13.28 -0.05
C ASP A 714 57.25 14.01 1.05
N ILE A 715 55.99 13.59 1.26
CA ILE A 715 55.08 14.17 2.26
C ILE A 715 54.93 13.21 3.45
N GLY A 716 55.35 13.67 4.64
CA GLY A 716 55.24 12.94 5.90
C GLY A 716 53.91 13.18 6.65
N SER A 717 53.78 12.60 7.85
CA SER A 717 52.61 12.79 8.72
C SER A 717 52.50 14.23 9.24
N GLY A 718 53.64 14.81 9.66
CA GLY A 718 53.72 16.17 10.21
C GLY A 718 53.34 17.28 9.23
N ASP A 719 53.54 17.08 7.93
CA ASP A 719 53.29 18.09 6.90
C ASP A 719 51.78 18.29 6.59
N ILE A 720 50.93 17.32 6.97
CA ILE A 720 49.53 17.29 6.55
C ILE A 720 48.74 18.48 7.08
N GLU A 721 48.94 18.84 8.35
CA GLU A 721 48.23 19.96 8.99
C GLU A 721 48.58 21.29 8.33
N GLU A 722 49.86 21.51 8.01
CA GLU A 722 50.34 22.70 7.32
C GLU A 722 49.74 22.81 5.91
N ILE A 723 49.71 21.71 5.15
CA ILE A 723 49.12 21.66 3.80
C ILE A 723 47.66 22.13 3.82
N TYR A 724 46.85 21.66 4.77
CA TYR A 724 45.45 22.08 4.87
C TYR A 724 45.30 23.52 5.38
N THR A 725 46.16 23.95 6.31
CA THR A 725 46.17 25.33 6.82
C THR A 725 46.48 26.33 5.70
N GLU A 726 47.51 26.07 4.90
CA GLU A 726 47.86 26.88 3.73
C GLU A 726 46.76 26.84 2.67
N ALA A 727 46.16 25.67 2.43
CA ALA A 727 45.07 25.54 1.48
C ALA A 727 43.85 26.37 1.87
N HIS A 728 43.50 26.43 3.15
CA HIS A 728 42.40 27.27 3.63
C HIS A 728 42.68 28.76 3.38
N LYS A 729 43.92 29.21 3.61
CA LYS A 729 44.36 30.59 3.31
C LYS A 729 44.32 30.87 1.80
N ALA A 730 44.83 29.95 0.98
CA ALA A 730 44.84 30.07 -0.49
C ALA A 730 43.43 30.09 -1.09
N ILE A 731 42.49 29.30 -0.55
CA ILE A 731 41.08 29.30 -0.97
C ILE A 731 40.41 30.64 -0.67
N ARG A 732 40.72 31.26 0.49
CA ARG A 732 40.18 32.58 0.84
C ARG A 732 40.77 33.69 -0.02
N ALA A 733 42.04 33.59 -0.39
CA ALA A 733 42.72 34.56 -1.26
C ALA A 733 42.15 34.58 -2.68
N ASP A 734 41.94 33.40 -3.31
CA ASP A 734 41.34 33.33 -4.65
C ASP A 734 40.36 32.15 -4.82
N PRO A 735 39.06 32.34 -4.54
CA PRO A 735 38.05 31.30 -4.72
C PRO A 735 37.55 31.16 -6.18
N SER A 736 38.11 31.91 -7.15
CA SER A 736 37.60 31.94 -8.52
C SER A 736 37.75 30.58 -9.24
N PRO A 737 36.76 30.17 -10.07
CA PRO A 737 36.89 28.96 -10.87
C PRO A 737 37.84 29.18 -12.06
N LYS A 738 38.93 28.43 -12.14
CA LYS A 738 39.81 28.42 -13.31
C LYS A 738 39.17 27.62 -14.45
N PRO A 739 38.87 28.20 -15.63
CA PRO A 739 38.36 27.45 -16.76
C PRO A 739 39.43 26.48 -17.28
N THR A 740 39.04 25.24 -17.57
CA THR A 740 39.92 24.25 -18.23
C THR A 740 40.15 24.63 -19.69
N ASP A 741 41.33 24.35 -20.23
CA ASP A 741 41.59 24.51 -21.66
C ASP A 741 40.66 23.60 -22.49
N LYS A 742 39.99 24.19 -23.47
CA LYS A 742 39.02 23.53 -24.36
C LYS A 742 39.47 23.53 -25.83
N SER A 743 40.73 23.84 -26.11
CA SER A 743 41.33 23.85 -27.45
C SER A 743 40.98 22.59 -28.29
N LYS A 744 41.02 21.40 -27.69
CA LYS A 744 40.75 20.11 -28.37
C LYS A 744 39.27 19.67 -28.40
N LEU A 745 38.32 20.55 -28.07
CA LEU A 745 36.91 20.17 -27.95
C LEU A 745 36.33 19.55 -29.23
N ASP A 746 36.68 20.11 -30.39
CA ASP A 746 36.15 19.61 -31.67
C ASP A 746 36.77 18.29 -32.10
N GLU A 747 38.04 18.04 -31.75
CA GLU A 747 38.66 16.72 -31.87
C GLU A 747 37.92 15.68 -31.02
N TYR A 748 37.60 16.00 -29.76
CA TYR A 748 36.83 15.11 -28.90
C TYR A 748 35.44 14.82 -29.45
N LYS A 749 34.75 15.82 -30.03
CA LYS A 749 33.45 15.62 -30.70
C LYS A 749 33.59 14.65 -31.89
N LYS A 750 34.64 14.79 -32.71
CA LYS A 750 34.90 13.91 -33.85
C LYS A 750 35.23 12.48 -33.39
N ALA A 751 36.12 12.32 -32.43
CA ALA A 751 36.49 11.02 -31.86
C ALA A 751 35.29 10.31 -31.21
N SER A 752 34.46 11.04 -30.45
CA SER A 752 33.28 10.47 -29.79
C SER A 752 32.23 9.97 -30.79
N LYS A 753 32.06 10.65 -31.94
CA LYS A 753 31.15 10.20 -33.00
C LYS A 753 31.57 8.85 -33.60
N LYS A 754 32.87 8.56 -33.69
CA LYS A 754 33.39 7.28 -34.20
C LYS A 754 32.98 6.10 -33.31
N ASN A 755 32.97 6.29 -31.99
CA ASN A 755 32.66 5.25 -31.01
C ASN A 755 31.16 5.08 -30.73
N LYS A 756 30.31 5.97 -31.26
CA LYS A 756 28.87 5.92 -31.04
C LYS A 756 28.20 5.20 -32.20
N PRO A 757 27.68 3.97 -32.01
CA PRO A 757 27.01 3.25 -33.09
C PRO A 757 25.78 4.05 -33.55
N THR A 758 25.65 4.22 -34.86
CA THR A 758 24.47 4.81 -35.48
C THR A 758 23.32 3.80 -35.47
N LYS A 759 22.09 4.29 -35.31
CA LYS A 759 20.91 3.42 -35.39
C LYS A 759 20.77 2.93 -36.83
N ILE A 760 20.65 1.62 -37.02
CA ILE A 760 20.40 1.03 -38.34
C ILE A 760 19.06 1.49 -38.93
N GLY A 761 19.08 1.77 -40.23
CA GLY A 761 17.90 2.18 -41.00
C GLY A 761 16.81 1.10 -41.05
N LYS A 762 15.63 1.45 -41.56
CA LYS A 762 14.54 0.48 -41.77
C LYS A 762 14.90 -0.53 -42.87
N GLU A 763 15.47 -0.06 -43.98
CA GLU A 763 15.88 -0.86 -45.13
C GLU A 763 16.96 -1.88 -44.77
N GLN A 764 18.02 -1.42 -44.10
CA GLN A 764 19.09 -2.29 -43.62
C GLN A 764 18.57 -3.35 -42.63
N ARG A 765 17.60 -2.99 -41.77
CA ARG A 765 16.92 -3.98 -40.89
C ARG A 765 16.16 -5.02 -41.71
N ALA A 766 15.42 -4.61 -42.73
CA ALA A 766 14.68 -5.53 -43.60
C ALA A 766 15.61 -6.45 -44.39
N ALA A 767 16.70 -5.91 -44.95
CA ALA A 767 17.73 -6.67 -45.63
C ALA A 767 18.38 -7.72 -44.70
N ASN A 768 18.73 -7.32 -43.48
CA ASN A 768 19.29 -8.24 -42.48
C ASN A 768 18.32 -9.37 -42.10
N VAL A 769 17.01 -9.09 -42.01
CA VAL A 769 15.99 -10.11 -41.76
C VAL A 769 15.88 -11.06 -42.95
N LYS A 770 15.82 -10.53 -44.19
CA LYS A 770 15.76 -11.34 -45.41
C LYS A 770 16.98 -12.25 -45.54
N ALA A 771 18.18 -11.72 -45.33
CA ALA A 771 19.42 -12.48 -45.37
C ALA A 771 19.45 -13.59 -44.31
N LYS A 772 18.97 -13.33 -43.08
CA LYS A 772 18.86 -14.35 -42.03
C LYS A 772 17.87 -15.47 -42.38
N VAL A 773 16.72 -15.12 -42.96
CA VAL A 773 15.73 -16.12 -43.39
C VAL A 773 16.30 -16.97 -44.52
N GLN A 774 16.94 -16.35 -45.51
CA GLN A 774 17.59 -17.07 -46.62
C GLN A 774 18.69 -18.02 -46.14
N ALA A 775 19.56 -17.56 -45.24
CA ALA A 775 20.63 -18.39 -44.67
C ALA A 775 20.06 -19.57 -43.87
N TYR A 776 18.98 -19.37 -43.11
CA TYR A 776 18.30 -20.44 -42.39
C TYR A 776 17.68 -21.48 -43.33
N MET A 777 16.99 -21.04 -44.38
CA MET A 777 16.39 -21.93 -45.38
C MET A 777 17.48 -22.71 -46.13
N ALA A 778 18.59 -22.08 -46.47
CA ALA A 778 19.73 -22.73 -47.14
C ALA A 778 20.49 -23.71 -46.24
N ALA A 779 20.50 -23.52 -44.92
CA ALA A 779 21.09 -24.47 -43.97
C ALA A 779 20.15 -25.63 -43.60
N SER A 780 18.86 -25.51 -43.92
CA SER A 780 17.85 -26.55 -43.68
C SER A 780 17.61 -27.45 -44.90
N ALA A 781 18.06 -27.01 -46.08
CA ALA A 781 18.12 -27.77 -47.33
C ALA A 781 19.48 -28.46 -47.43
#